data_AF-D1C8V5-F1
#
_entry.id   AF-D1C8V5-F1
#
_cell.length_a   1.000
_cell.length_b   1.000
_cell.length_c   1.000
_cell.angle_alpha   90.00
_cell.angle_beta   90.00
_cell.angle_gamma   90.00
#
_symmetry.space_group_name_H-M   'P 1'
#
loop_
_entity.id
_entity.type
_entity.pdbx_description
1 polymer ?
#
loop_
_entity_poly.entity_id
_entity_poly.type
_entity_poly.pdbx_seq_one_letter_code
_entity_poly.pdbx_strand_id
1 'polypeptide(L)'
;MSDREALLVYLGDGWMLQAAGVRRERSGDLAADVMLQNGDQFHADRVALNRAESREAFVATVTRDGWPEPRIVADGLHRLLPEALAQVQEPAEPRQSQADLLVALAAEADLFHDPAGDCYATIPVGDHRETHRLRTKGFRQWLARRFHEEHGKAPGSQAMQDALVVLEGQALFDGPKHPVYVRLAEHEGTIYLDLADAEWRAVAIDGGGWRILNDPPVKFRRAAGMLPLPVPEPGGSLDDLRALLNIGDEDWYLVISWLVQALRPTGPYPVLVVNGEQGSAKTTLTRILKALVDPNMAPVRSEPREVRDLMIAASNGWVLGFDNLSRVGGWFSDALCRLSTGGGFSTRALYANDEEQLFDAQRPVILNGITDLATRPDLLDRALLLNLPSIPEARRRPEAEVWADFQRRAPGILGALLDAVSAALANISVTQLDRLPRMADFALWVAAAEAALGWEMGTFLEVYSENRQFADAIARDADPVADALLGYLDEVEFWSGTATELLAALNELQGEEKRKPLERAKVWPTTPHALSGALRRLAPVLQRSGVVVLFNREAGSGRRIIQLEREGKPASQLSQSSHPGGKPHADAETGCDAGCDAGDAATNQRHSGRHTQKPHADAENESGCDDRDDCDAGIRSHSKRGTPRCRGCGRVISAINRTGFCGTCLVRGNAA
;
A
#
# COMPACT_ATOMS: atom_id res chain seq x y z
N MET A 1 14.21 31.88 38.19
CA MET A 1 13.53 32.35 39.42
C MET A 1 12.97 33.71 39.06
N SER A 2 11.67 33.92 39.17
CA SER A 2 11.07 35.18 38.72
C SER A 2 11.56 36.32 39.61
N ASP A 3 12.25 37.31 39.04
CA ASP A 3 12.46 38.63 39.63
C ASP A 3 11.09 39.29 39.76
N ARG A 4 10.41 39.05 40.88
CA ARG A 4 9.24 39.83 41.26
C ARG A 4 9.76 41.13 41.86
N GLU A 5 9.29 42.26 41.33
CA GLU A 5 9.66 43.58 41.82
C GLU A 5 9.44 43.68 43.34
N ALA A 6 10.42 44.24 44.03
CA ALA A 6 10.33 44.46 45.46
C ALA A 6 9.27 45.55 45.74
N LEU A 7 8.39 45.29 46.71
CA LEU A 7 7.37 46.24 47.12
C LEU A 7 8.00 47.30 48.04
N LEU A 8 7.70 48.57 47.81
CA LEU A 8 8.30 49.70 48.52
C LEU A 8 7.23 50.57 49.18
N VAL A 9 7.39 50.85 50.47
CA VAL A 9 6.52 51.75 51.24
C VAL A 9 7.39 52.78 51.96
N TYR A 10 7.24 54.06 51.59
CA TYR A 10 7.92 55.17 52.25
C TYR A 10 7.19 55.57 53.54
N LEU A 11 7.93 55.67 54.64
CA LEU A 11 7.40 55.93 55.98
C LEU A 11 7.53 57.40 56.42
N GLY A 12 8.30 58.21 55.69
CA GLY A 12 8.65 59.59 56.08
C GLY A 12 10.05 59.68 56.68
N ASP A 13 10.60 60.91 56.80
CA ASP A 13 11.92 61.19 57.39
C ASP A 13 13.08 60.35 56.81
N GLY A 14 13.00 60.02 55.52
CA GLY A 14 13.99 59.20 54.82
C GLY A 14 13.86 57.68 55.00
N TRP A 15 12.92 57.21 55.85
CA TRP A 15 12.71 55.78 56.11
C TRP A 15 11.82 55.11 55.05
N MET A 16 12.19 53.88 54.69
CA MET A 16 11.52 53.06 53.69
C MET A 16 11.46 51.59 54.14
N LEU A 17 10.29 50.99 53.98
CA LEU A 17 10.09 49.54 54.03
C LEU A 17 10.16 48.96 52.62
N GLN A 18 10.91 47.87 52.48
CA GLN A 18 11.02 47.09 51.26
C GLN A 18 10.67 45.64 51.55
N ALA A 19 9.75 45.04 50.79
CA ALA A 19 9.45 43.62 50.87
C ALA A 19 9.86 42.92 49.55
N ALA A 20 10.81 41.99 49.65
CA ALA A 20 11.30 41.21 48.52
C ALA A 20 10.99 39.71 48.71
N GLY A 21 11.03 38.94 47.62
CA GLY A 21 10.89 37.48 47.70
C GLY A 21 9.51 36.99 48.16
N VAL A 22 8.45 37.79 47.95
CA VAL A 22 7.08 37.49 48.37
C VAL A 22 6.62 36.15 47.80
N ARG A 23 6.30 35.20 48.69
CA ARG A 23 5.84 33.86 48.32
C ARG A 23 4.88 33.27 49.35
N ARG A 24 3.97 32.42 48.88
CA ARG A 24 3.15 31.58 49.76
C ARG A 24 3.91 30.33 50.16
N GLU A 25 4.10 30.12 51.45
CA GLU A 25 4.74 28.93 52.00
C GLU A 25 3.76 27.75 52.09
N ARG A 26 4.30 26.55 52.32
CA ARG A 26 3.50 25.33 52.54
C ARG A 26 2.57 25.43 53.76
N SER A 27 2.90 26.27 54.74
CA SER A 27 2.06 26.58 55.90
C SER A 27 0.83 27.43 55.55
N GLY A 28 0.76 28.00 54.35
CA GLY A 28 -0.25 28.96 53.94
C GLY A 28 0.14 30.42 54.22
N ASP A 29 1.31 30.67 54.82
CA ASP A 29 1.79 32.01 55.15
C ASP A 29 2.30 32.76 53.93
N LEU A 30 2.05 34.07 53.90
CA LEU A 30 2.57 34.98 52.89
C LEU A 30 3.88 35.57 53.42
N ALA A 31 4.99 34.88 53.14
CA ALA A 31 6.29 35.26 53.65
C ALA A 31 7.01 36.20 52.67
N ALA A 32 7.65 37.23 53.19
CA ALA A 32 8.54 38.12 52.47
C ALA A 32 9.78 38.45 53.32
N ASP A 33 10.89 38.75 52.66
CA ASP A 33 12.05 39.33 53.31
C ASP A 33 11.81 40.84 53.40
N VAL A 34 11.50 41.32 54.61
CA VAL A 34 11.13 42.72 54.86
C VAL A 34 12.32 43.46 55.43
N MET A 35 12.65 44.58 54.80
CA MET A 35 13.77 45.44 55.16
C MET A 35 13.28 46.85 55.46
N LEU A 36 13.69 47.40 56.61
CA LEU A 36 13.50 48.80 57.00
C LEU A 36 14.84 49.52 56.91
N GLN A 37 14.92 50.63 56.16
CA GLN A 37 16.17 51.38 55.97
C GLN A 37 15.95 52.89 55.77
N ASN A 38 16.96 53.71 56.05
CA ASN A 38 16.99 55.16 55.75
C ASN A 38 18.29 55.66 55.08
N GLY A 39 19.12 54.73 54.59
CA GLY A 39 20.43 55.02 53.98
C GLY A 39 21.62 54.73 54.90
N ASP A 40 21.52 55.06 56.20
CA ASP A 40 22.58 54.84 57.20
C ASP A 40 22.25 53.70 58.18
N GLN A 41 20.97 53.43 58.40
CA GLN A 41 20.48 52.38 59.29
C GLN A 41 19.65 51.37 58.50
N PHE A 42 19.81 50.07 58.79
CA PHE A 42 19.03 49.01 58.15
C PHE A 42 18.73 47.85 59.11
N HIS A 43 17.54 47.26 58.98
CA HIS A 43 17.18 45.98 59.59
C HIS A 43 16.38 45.17 58.58
N ALA A 44 16.70 43.88 58.45
CA ALA A 44 15.98 42.97 57.58
C ALA A 44 15.66 41.69 58.34
N ASP A 45 14.43 41.23 58.21
CA ASP A 45 13.99 39.96 58.77
C ASP A 45 12.88 39.37 57.90
N ARG A 46 12.65 38.07 58.08
CA ARG A 46 11.65 37.35 57.32
C ARG A 46 10.31 37.40 58.02
N VAL A 47 9.32 38.00 57.36
CA VAL A 47 8.02 38.31 57.96
C VAL A 47 6.89 37.59 57.23
N ALA A 48 6.02 36.91 57.97
CA ALA A 48 4.75 36.42 57.47
C ALA A 48 3.74 37.58 57.48
N LEU A 49 3.62 38.28 56.35
CA LEU A 49 2.83 39.51 56.18
C LEU A 49 1.34 39.34 56.52
N ASN A 50 0.81 38.12 56.37
CA ASN A 50 -0.58 37.78 56.67
C ASN A 50 -0.84 37.35 58.12
N ARG A 51 0.19 37.28 58.99
CA ARG A 51 0.04 36.99 60.42
C ARG A 51 0.30 38.25 61.25
N ALA A 52 -0.65 38.62 62.10
CA ALA A 52 -0.50 39.76 63.01
C ALA A 52 0.71 39.60 63.94
N GLU A 53 0.84 38.44 64.58
CA GLU A 53 1.95 38.10 65.49
C GLU A 53 3.33 38.28 64.85
N SER A 54 3.48 37.90 63.57
CA SER A 54 4.76 38.02 62.86
C SER A 54 5.10 39.47 62.52
N ARG A 55 4.10 40.30 62.19
CA ARG A 55 4.30 41.74 61.97
C ARG A 55 4.62 42.46 63.28
N GLU A 56 3.93 42.11 64.36
CA GLU A 56 4.19 42.68 65.69
C GLU A 56 5.60 42.34 66.18
N ALA A 57 6.06 41.10 65.95
CA ALA A 57 7.43 40.70 66.26
C ALA A 57 8.47 41.54 65.50
N PHE A 58 8.26 41.77 64.20
CA PHE A 58 9.13 42.64 63.40
C PHE A 58 9.12 44.08 63.89
N VAL A 59 7.94 44.64 64.21
CA VAL A 59 7.83 46.01 64.74
C VAL A 59 8.60 46.12 66.07
N ALA A 60 8.49 45.12 66.95
CA ALA A 60 9.20 45.12 68.23
C ALA A 60 10.73 45.05 68.10
N THR A 61 11.28 44.47 67.02
CA THR A 61 12.74 44.41 66.80
C THR A 61 13.33 45.73 66.28
N VAL A 62 12.51 46.58 65.65
CA VAL A 62 12.92 47.83 65.00
C VAL A 62 12.52 49.11 65.75
N THR A 63 12.11 49.00 67.01
CA THR A 63 11.83 50.15 67.89
C THR A 63 13.04 50.48 68.76
N ARG A 64 13.82 51.49 68.35
CA ARG A 64 15.01 52.00 69.07
C ARG A 64 15.06 53.53 68.96
N ASP A 65 15.82 54.19 69.83
CA ASP A 65 16.03 55.64 69.74
C ASP A 65 16.61 56.01 68.36
N GLY A 66 15.92 56.91 67.64
CA GLY A 66 16.27 57.34 66.27
C GLY A 66 15.61 56.53 65.14
N TRP A 67 14.85 55.48 65.44
CA TRP A 67 14.06 54.71 64.46
C TRP A 67 12.59 55.21 64.43
N PRO A 68 11.81 54.90 63.37
CA PRO A 68 10.42 55.35 63.27
C PRO A 68 9.56 54.84 64.42
N GLU A 69 8.51 55.59 64.79
CA GLU A 69 7.57 55.14 65.80
C GLU A 69 6.93 53.80 65.40
N PRO A 70 6.71 52.86 66.35
CA PRO A 70 6.19 51.53 66.05
C PRO A 70 4.88 51.53 65.24
N ARG A 71 4.02 52.53 65.48
CA ARG A 71 2.76 52.70 64.76
C ARG A 71 2.98 52.97 63.27
N ILE A 72 4.01 53.75 62.92
CA ILE A 72 4.34 54.09 61.53
C ILE A 72 4.83 52.84 60.78
N VAL A 73 5.70 52.04 61.43
CA VAL A 73 6.20 50.78 60.85
C VAL A 73 5.05 49.76 60.69
N ALA A 74 4.18 49.63 61.69
CA ALA A 74 3.01 48.75 61.62
C ALA A 74 2.07 49.13 60.48
N ASP A 75 1.74 50.42 60.33
CA ASP A 75 0.92 50.93 59.22
C ASP A 75 1.58 50.65 57.86
N GLY A 76 2.92 50.76 57.77
CA GLY A 76 3.68 50.40 56.58
C GLY A 76 3.56 48.93 56.20
N LEU A 77 3.72 48.02 57.16
CA LEU A 77 3.53 46.58 56.95
C LEU A 77 2.07 46.24 56.54
N HIS A 78 1.09 46.97 57.08
CA HIS A 78 -0.31 46.83 56.69
C HIS A 78 -0.57 47.24 55.24
N ARG A 79 0.15 48.26 54.73
CA ARG A 79 0.08 48.68 53.31
C ARG A 79 0.77 47.69 52.37
N LEU A 80 1.82 47.00 52.82
CA LEU A 80 2.50 45.96 52.03
C LEU A 80 1.62 44.71 51.80
N LEU A 81 0.71 44.38 52.72
CA LEU A 81 -0.05 43.13 52.64
C LEU A 81 -0.98 43.02 51.41
N PRO A 82 -1.82 44.02 51.06
CA PRO A 82 -2.63 43.96 49.84
C PRO A 82 -1.81 43.79 48.56
N GLU A 83 -0.68 44.49 48.45
CA GLU A 83 0.22 44.42 47.29
C GLU A 83 0.92 43.07 47.20
N ALA A 84 1.37 42.53 48.35
CA ALA A 84 1.97 41.20 48.44
C ALA A 84 0.96 40.08 48.10
N LEU A 85 -0.30 40.25 48.48
CA LEU A 85 -1.38 39.33 48.12
C LEU A 85 -1.65 39.36 46.61
N ALA A 86 -1.66 40.54 46.00
CA ALA A 86 -1.83 40.70 44.56
C ALA A 86 -0.71 39.98 43.78
N GLN A 87 0.56 40.16 44.17
CA GLN A 87 1.70 39.47 43.54
C GLN A 87 1.59 37.93 43.58
N VAL A 88 0.95 37.35 44.59
CA VAL A 88 0.82 35.89 44.74
C VAL A 88 -0.46 35.33 44.10
N GLN A 89 -1.46 36.19 43.82
CA GLN A 89 -2.70 35.80 43.15
C GLN A 89 -2.64 35.89 41.62
N GLU A 90 -1.63 36.54 41.04
CA GLU A 90 -1.43 36.51 39.60
C GLU A 90 -1.22 35.07 39.11
N PRO A 91 -2.08 34.54 38.22
CA PRO A 91 -1.90 33.22 37.65
C PRO A 91 -0.58 33.22 36.88
N ALA A 92 0.33 32.31 37.23
CA ALA A 92 1.52 32.08 36.44
C ALA A 92 1.09 31.79 34.99
N GLU A 93 1.67 32.50 34.02
CA GLU A 93 1.41 32.21 32.60
C GLU A 93 1.59 30.70 32.35
N PRO A 94 0.66 30.06 31.63
CA PRO A 94 0.75 28.64 31.36
C PRO A 94 2.05 28.36 30.60
N ARG A 95 2.96 27.62 31.24
CA ARG A 95 4.15 27.10 30.54
C ARG A 95 3.66 26.22 29.41
N GLN A 96 4.05 26.55 28.18
CA GLN A 96 3.81 25.70 27.01
C GLN A 96 4.28 24.27 27.31
N SER A 97 3.41 23.31 27.04
CA SER A 97 3.75 21.91 27.20
C SER A 97 4.79 21.49 26.16
N GLN A 98 5.48 20.37 26.39
CA GLN A 98 6.36 19.82 25.35
C GLN A 98 5.58 19.47 24.07
N ALA A 99 4.31 19.09 24.17
CA ALA A 99 3.47 18.80 23.03
C ALA A 99 3.19 20.07 22.20
N ASP A 100 2.88 21.19 22.86
CA ASP A 100 2.67 22.49 22.18
C ASP A 100 3.94 22.95 21.45
N LEU A 101 5.11 22.78 22.08
CA LEU A 101 6.40 23.09 21.47
C LEU A 101 6.70 22.19 20.25
N LEU A 102 6.39 20.90 20.33
CA LEU A 102 6.54 19.97 19.22
C LEU A 102 5.60 20.31 18.05
N VAL A 103 4.35 20.69 18.33
CA VAL A 103 3.41 21.14 17.28
C VAL A 103 3.91 22.43 16.64
N ALA A 104 4.44 23.37 17.42
CA ALA A 104 5.03 24.60 16.88
C ALA A 104 6.24 24.33 15.98
N LEU A 105 7.15 23.42 16.38
CA LEU A 105 8.28 22.97 15.56
C LEU A 105 7.87 22.33 14.24
N ALA A 106 6.75 21.62 14.23
CA ALA A 106 6.24 20.97 13.03
C ALA A 106 5.68 21.96 11.99
N ALA A 107 5.57 23.26 12.31
CA ALA A 107 5.20 24.30 11.35
C ALA A 107 6.21 24.45 10.19
N GLU A 108 7.43 23.92 10.33
CA GLU A 108 8.41 23.82 9.24
C GLU A 108 8.05 22.77 8.17
N ALA A 109 7.09 21.88 8.47
CA ALA A 109 6.68 20.80 7.60
C ALA A 109 5.38 21.14 6.85
N ASP A 110 5.29 20.75 5.58
CA ASP A 110 4.02 20.81 4.86
C ASP A 110 3.18 19.58 5.23
N LEU A 111 2.16 19.77 6.06
CA LEU A 111 1.22 18.72 6.44
C LEU A 111 0.15 18.54 5.35
N PHE A 112 -0.16 17.30 4.98
CA PHE A 112 -1.16 16.98 3.97
C PHE A 112 -1.68 15.55 4.14
N HIS A 113 -2.73 15.17 3.41
CA HIS A 113 -3.26 13.81 3.41
C HIS A 113 -3.48 13.28 1.99
N ASP A 114 -3.45 11.96 1.83
CA ASP A 114 -3.76 11.31 0.55
C ASP A 114 -5.27 11.05 0.37
N PRO A 115 -5.74 10.65 -0.83
CA PRO A 115 -7.16 10.36 -1.05
C PRO A 115 -7.74 9.26 -0.14
N ALA A 116 -6.90 8.38 0.42
CA ALA A 116 -7.30 7.35 1.38
C ALA A 116 -7.35 7.85 2.84
N GLY A 117 -6.93 9.10 3.09
CA GLY A 117 -6.90 9.71 4.42
C GLY A 117 -5.63 9.40 5.22
N ASP A 118 -4.63 8.72 4.63
CA ASP A 118 -3.33 8.59 5.28
C ASP A 118 -2.68 9.97 5.37
N CYS A 119 -2.14 10.32 6.55
CA CYS A 119 -1.56 11.65 6.82
C CYS A 119 -0.03 11.65 6.66
N TYR A 120 0.48 12.72 6.04
CA TYR A 120 1.87 12.89 5.65
C TYR A 120 2.40 14.27 6.01
N ALA A 121 3.73 14.39 6.00
CA ALA A 121 4.47 15.63 6.09
C ALA A 121 5.58 15.65 5.03
N THR A 122 5.74 16.78 4.34
CA THR A 122 6.98 17.09 3.61
C THR A 122 7.88 17.91 4.54
N ILE A 123 9.03 17.36 4.93
CA ILE A 123 9.96 17.96 5.88
C ILE A 123 11.24 18.44 5.18
N PRO A 124 11.85 19.56 5.62
CA PRO A 124 13.18 19.94 5.18
C PRO A 124 14.24 19.08 5.87
N VAL A 125 15.20 18.54 5.09
CA VAL A 125 16.36 17.78 5.57
C VAL A 125 17.60 18.26 4.82
N GLY A 126 18.40 19.11 5.49
CA GLY A 126 19.59 19.69 4.86
C GLY A 126 19.21 20.58 3.68
N ASP A 127 19.58 20.16 2.47
CA ASP A 127 19.37 20.86 1.20
C ASP A 127 18.19 20.32 0.37
N HIS A 128 17.51 19.28 0.83
CA HIS A 128 16.39 18.65 0.13
C HIS A 128 15.14 18.50 1.02
N ARG A 129 14.06 17.99 0.42
CA ARG A 129 12.78 17.76 1.09
C ARG A 129 12.45 16.28 1.08
N GLU A 130 11.95 15.78 2.20
CA GLU A 130 11.54 14.39 2.35
C GLU A 130 10.04 14.29 2.68
N THR A 131 9.32 13.38 2.03
CA THR A 131 7.92 13.09 2.38
C THR A 131 7.82 11.83 3.24
N HIS A 132 7.26 11.99 4.44
CA HIS A 132 7.07 10.92 5.42
C HIS A 132 5.61 10.82 5.86
N ARG A 133 5.15 9.60 6.15
CA ARG A 133 3.89 9.41 6.88
C ARG A 133 4.09 9.83 8.34
N LEU A 134 3.14 10.57 8.91
CA LEU A 134 3.24 11.07 10.30
C LEU A 134 3.45 9.94 11.32
N ARG A 135 2.83 8.77 11.09
CA ARG A 135 2.92 7.59 11.97
C ARG A 135 4.24 6.80 11.86
N THR A 136 5.13 7.16 10.94
CA THR A 136 6.36 6.40 10.70
C THR A 136 7.53 6.90 11.55
N LYS A 137 8.59 6.07 11.66
CA LYS A 137 9.79 6.42 12.42
C LYS A 137 10.49 7.65 11.86
N GLY A 138 10.46 7.87 10.55
CA GLY A 138 11.14 9.00 9.89
C GLY A 138 10.68 10.35 10.42
N PHE A 139 9.38 10.63 10.33
CA PHE A 139 8.81 11.89 10.84
C PHE A 139 9.05 12.07 12.36
N ARG A 140 8.85 11.01 13.15
CA ARG A 140 9.12 11.05 14.61
C ARG A 140 10.57 11.39 14.94
N GLN A 141 11.52 10.82 14.19
CA GLN A 141 12.94 11.07 14.39
C GLN A 141 13.33 12.48 13.99
N TRP A 142 12.78 12.99 12.87
CA TRP A 142 12.96 14.37 12.46
C TRP A 142 12.44 15.33 13.54
N LEU A 143 11.21 15.14 14.01
CA LEU A 143 10.61 16.03 15.01
C LEU A 143 11.36 15.98 16.35
N ALA A 144 11.79 14.79 16.79
CA ALA A 144 12.62 14.63 17.97
C ALA A 144 13.99 15.30 17.83
N ARG A 145 14.60 15.26 16.63
CA ARG A 145 15.85 15.95 16.33
C ARG A 145 15.67 17.47 16.40
N ARG A 146 14.63 18.03 15.76
CA ARG A 146 14.33 19.47 15.82
C ARG A 146 14.12 19.95 17.25
N PHE A 147 13.37 19.18 18.05
CA PHE A 147 13.16 19.48 19.48
C PHE A 147 14.48 19.46 20.28
N HIS A 148 15.36 18.50 20.02
CA HIS A 148 16.66 18.43 20.67
C HIS A 148 17.59 19.59 20.24
N GLU A 149 17.59 19.96 18.96
CA GLU A 149 18.37 21.09 18.44
C GLU A 149 17.94 22.42 19.09
N GLU A 150 16.64 22.63 19.34
CA GLU A 150 16.13 23.85 19.95
C GLU A 150 16.22 23.88 21.49
N HIS A 151 16.00 22.75 22.16
CA HIS A 151 15.86 22.70 23.62
C HIS A 151 16.94 21.89 24.35
N GLY A 152 17.89 21.27 23.64
CA GLY A 152 19.03 20.54 24.21
C GLY A 152 18.66 19.25 24.96
N LYS A 153 17.45 18.71 24.78
CA LYS A 153 16.98 17.47 25.42
C LYS A 153 15.98 16.73 24.54
N ALA A 154 15.80 15.44 24.78
CA ALA A 154 14.79 14.66 24.08
C ALA A 154 13.36 14.99 24.57
N PRO A 155 12.35 14.97 23.68
CA PRO A 155 10.95 15.07 24.09
C PRO A 155 10.51 13.79 24.83
N GLY A 156 9.56 13.92 25.76
CA GLY A 156 8.92 12.78 26.39
C GLY A 156 8.03 12.01 25.42
N SER A 157 7.92 10.69 25.58
CA SER A 157 7.13 9.83 24.68
C SER A 157 5.65 10.22 24.62
N GLN A 158 5.05 10.62 25.75
CA GLN A 158 3.66 11.07 25.78
C GLN A 158 3.48 12.38 25.01
N ALA A 159 4.37 13.35 25.23
CA ALA A 159 4.32 14.63 24.51
C ALA A 159 4.46 14.45 22.99
N MET A 160 5.32 13.52 22.55
CA MET A 160 5.45 13.15 21.14
C MET A 160 4.14 12.55 20.60
N GLN A 161 3.49 11.67 21.36
CA GLN A 161 2.23 11.07 20.93
C GLN A 161 1.10 12.11 20.85
N ASP A 162 0.98 12.99 21.85
CA ASP A 162 -0.01 14.05 21.88
C ASP A 162 0.18 15.03 20.70
N ALA A 163 1.43 15.41 20.42
CA ALA A 163 1.76 16.25 19.26
C ALA A 163 1.38 15.57 17.93
N LEU A 164 1.70 14.28 17.74
CA LEU A 164 1.34 13.56 16.51
C LEU A 164 -0.18 13.48 16.29
N VAL A 165 -0.97 13.33 17.36
CA VAL A 165 -2.44 13.35 17.26
C VAL A 165 -2.94 14.69 16.74
N VAL A 166 -2.39 15.80 17.24
CA VAL A 166 -2.74 17.15 16.75
C VAL A 166 -2.33 17.31 15.29
N LEU A 167 -1.11 16.91 14.93
CA LEU A 167 -0.59 17.02 13.56
C LEU A 167 -1.36 16.15 12.56
N GLU A 168 -1.83 14.97 12.96
CA GLU A 168 -2.72 14.14 12.16
C GLU A 168 -4.07 14.83 11.93
N GLY A 169 -4.63 15.44 12.98
CA GLY A 169 -5.85 16.26 12.86
C GLY A 169 -5.68 17.40 11.86
N GLN A 170 -4.58 18.16 11.98
CA GLN A 170 -4.26 19.25 11.06
C GLN A 170 -4.07 18.75 9.63
N ALA A 171 -3.28 17.69 9.43
CA ALA A 171 -3.03 17.14 8.10
C ALA A 171 -4.32 16.65 7.42
N LEU A 172 -5.23 16.02 8.17
CA LEU A 172 -6.45 15.42 7.65
C LEU A 172 -7.58 16.44 7.40
N PHE A 173 -7.76 17.41 8.30
CA PHE A 173 -8.90 18.33 8.26
C PHE A 173 -8.56 19.72 7.72
N ASP A 174 -7.32 20.19 7.93
CA ASP A 174 -6.88 21.53 7.52
C ASP A 174 -5.89 21.49 6.33
N GLY A 175 -5.16 20.38 6.18
CA GLY A 175 -4.14 20.19 5.16
C GLY A 175 -4.71 19.88 3.77
N PRO A 176 -3.98 20.21 2.70
CA PRO A 176 -4.38 19.88 1.34
C PRO A 176 -4.43 18.37 1.10
N LYS A 177 -5.26 17.96 0.15
CA LYS A 177 -5.32 16.59 -0.34
C LYS A 177 -4.35 16.41 -1.52
N HIS A 178 -3.33 15.57 -1.37
CA HIS A 178 -2.37 15.26 -2.42
C HIS A 178 -2.15 13.75 -2.60
N PRO A 179 -2.10 13.25 -3.83
CA PRO A 179 -1.71 11.86 -4.08
C PRO A 179 -0.24 11.63 -3.68
N VAL A 180 0.03 10.44 -3.15
CA VAL A 180 1.38 10.01 -2.74
C VAL A 180 1.77 8.79 -3.56
N TYR A 181 2.99 8.84 -4.11
CA TYR A 181 3.46 7.89 -5.10
C TYR A 181 4.64 7.07 -4.57
N VAL A 182 4.83 5.89 -5.16
CA VAL A 182 6.00 5.04 -4.92
C VAL A 182 6.67 4.79 -6.27
N ARG A 183 7.94 5.17 -6.38
CA ARG A 183 8.81 5.09 -7.57
C ARG A 183 8.38 5.94 -8.76
N LEU A 184 7.12 5.88 -9.20
CA LEU A 184 6.62 6.57 -10.39
C LEU A 184 5.37 7.39 -10.07
N ALA A 185 5.31 8.58 -10.67
CA ALA A 185 4.17 9.48 -10.60
C ALA A 185 3.93 10.12 -11.97
N GLU A 186 2.71 10.59 -12.18
CA GLU A 186 2.37 11.45 -13.32
C GLU A 186 1.80 12.76 -12.79
N HIS A 187 2.25 13.88 -13.34
CA HIS A 187 1.70 15.19 -13.03
C HIS A 187 1.80 16.09 -14.27
N GLU A 188 0.65 16.64 -14.69
CA GLU A 188 0.52 17.51 -15.87
C GLU A 188 1.13 16.91 -17.15
N GLY A 189 0.91 15.62 -17.40
CA GLY A 189 1.42 14.90 -18.57
C GLY A 189 2.93 14.58 -18.54
N THR A 190 3.62 14.93 -17.45
CA THR A 190 5.03 14.57 -17.22
C THR A 190 5.11 13.36 -16.29
N ILE A 191 5.92 12.37 -16.64
CA ILE A 191 6.22 11.22 -15.79
C ILE A 191 7.40 11.58 -14.89
N TYR A 192 7.29 11.30 -13.59
CA TYR A 192 8.36 11.48 -12.62
C TYR A 192 8.81 10.12 -12.09
N LEU A 193 10.10 9.81 -12.21
CA LEU A 193 10.75 8.60 -11.68
C LEU A 193 11.65 8.98 -10.49
N ASP A 194 11.28 8.57 -9.29
CA ASP A 194 12.10 8.75 -8.08
C ASP A 194 13.39 7.93 -8.21
N LEU A 195 14.55 8.61 -8.11
CA LEU A 195 15.85 7.93 -8.12
C LEU A 195 16.13 7.20 -6.81
N ALA A 196 15.37 7.47 -5.74
CA ALA A 196 15.60 6.92 -4.40
C ALA A 196 17.02 7.16 -3.85
N ASP A 197 17.72 8.18 -4.35
CA ASP A 197 19.04 8.58 -3.89
C ASP A 197 18.99 9.49 -2.67
N ALA A 198 20.13 9.69 -2.02
CA ALA A 198 20.22 10.47 -0.79
C ALA A 198 19.85 11.96 -0.97
N GLU A 199 19.86 12.47 -2.20
CA GLU A 199 19.55 13.86 -2.57
C GLU A 199 18.05 14.09 -2.87
N TRP A 200 17.22 13.05 -2.78
CA TRP A 200 15.78 13.13 -3.07
C TRP A 200 15.41 13.56 -4.50
N ARG A 201 16.28 13.24 -5.45
CA ARG A 201 16.10 13.62 -6.85
C ARG A 201 15.14 12.69 -7.59
N ALA A 202 14.50 13.22 -8.62
CA ALA A 202 13.67 12.46 -9.55
C ALA A 202 13.96 12.84 -11.00
N VAL A 203 13.75 11.90 -11.92
CA VAL A 203 13.80 12.17 -13.36
C VAL A 203 12.42 12.62 -13.81
N ALA A 204 12.31 13.80 -14.40
CA ALA A 204 11.12 14.25 -15.12
C ALA A 204 11.26 13.85 -16.60
N ILE A 205 10.24 13.20 -17.15
CA ILE A 205 10.20 12.64 -18.50
C ILE A 205 8.96 13.22 -19.19
N ASP A 206 9.17 13.94 -20.28
CA ASP A 206 8.13 14.52 -21.14
C ASP A 206 8.36 14.12 -22.61
N GLY A 207 7.50 14.55 -23.53
CA GLY A 207 7.64 14.24 -24.96
C GLY A 207 8.87 14.89 -25.64
N GLY A 208 9.60 15.78 -24.96
CA GLY A 208 10.80 16.43 -25.45
C GLY A 208 12.11 15.83 -24.92
N GLY A 209 12.05 14.98 -23.89
CA GLY A 209 13.20 14.30 -23.32
C GLY A 209 13.03 14.05 -21.83
N TRP A 210 14.15 13.92 -21.12
CA TRP A 210 14.15 13.78 -19.67
C TRP A 210 15.24 14.60 -19.00
N ARG A 211 15.03 14.94 -17.72
CA ARG A 211 15.97 15.72 -16.90
C ARG A 211 15.85 15.36 -15.43
N ILE A 212 16.94 15.46 -14.68
CA ILE A 212 16.95 15.22 -13.23
C ILE A 212 16.56 16.51 -12.50
N LEU A 213 15.65 16.41 -11.54
CA LEU A 213 15.17 17.49 -10.70
C LEU A 213 15.51 17.22 -9.23
N ASN A 214 15.87 18.27 -8.50
CA ASN A 214 16.13 18.22 -7.05
C ASN A 214 14.87 18.43 -6.21
N ASP A 215 13.82 19.03 -6.80
CA ASP A 215 12.56 19.29 -6.12
C ASP A 215 11.40 18.95 -7.09
N PRO A 216 11.00 17.67 -7.18
CA PRO A 216 9.89 17.28 -8.04
C PRO A 216 8.55 17.78 -7.48
N PRO A 217 7.58 18.18 -8.34
CA PRO A 217 6.27 18.70 -7.90
C PRO A 217 5.33 17.62 -7.32
N VAL A 218 5.77 16.36 -7.26
CA VAL A 218 5.00 15.21 -6.79
C VAL A 218 5.48 14.74 -5.43
N LYS A 219 4.59 14.09 -4.67
CA LYS A 219 4.91 13.58 -3.32
C LYS A 219 5.31 12.11 -3.38
N PHE A 220 6.61 11.82 -3.34
CA PHE A 220 7.12 10.45 -3.26
C PHE A 220 7.25 9.95 -1.83
N ARG A 221 6.79 8.72 -1.58
CA ARG A 221 7.06 8.01 -0.33
C ARG A 221 8.01 6.85 -0.61
N ARG A 222 9.16 6.87 0.05
CA ARG A 222 10.15 5.79 -0.03
C ARG A 222 9.87 4.73 1.01
N ALA A 223 9.51 3.53 0.55
CA ALA A 223 9.25 2.40 1.43
C ALA A 223 10.54 1.79 2.00
N ALA A 224 10.43 1.10 3.13
CA ALA A 224 11.57 0.40 3.71
C ALA A 224 12.13 -0.64 2.72
N GLY A 225 13.43 -0.56 2.45
CA GLY A 225 14.13 -1.45 1.52
C GLY A 225 14.14 -1.00 0.06
N MET A 226 13.50 0.12 -0.29
CA MET A 226 13.69 0.78 -1.59
C MET A 226 15.16 1.21 -1.71
N LEU A 227 15.79 0.89 -2.85
CA LEU A 227 17.19 1.22 -3.13
C LEU A 227 17.28 2.30 -4.20
N PRO A 228 18.42 3.02 -4.28
CA PRO A 228 18.66 4.00 -5.33
C PRO A 228 18.75 3.32 -6.71
N LEU A 229 18.18 3.98 -7.72
CA LEU A 229 18.46 3.72 -9.12
C LEU A 229 19.84 4.27 -9.50
N PRO A 230 20.49 3.73 -10.54
CA PRO A 230 21.64 4.41 -11.14
C PRO A 230 21.19 5.78 -11.66
N VAL A 231 22.10 6.77 -11.61
CA VAL A 231 21.85 8.05 -12.26
C VAL A 231 21.83 7.81 -13.77
N PRO A 232 20.77 8.14 -14.51
CA PRO A 232 20.69 7.86 -15.94
C PRO A 232 21.68 8.71 -16.74
N GLU A 233 22.24 8.12 -17.79
CA GLU A 233 23.18 8.77 -18.71
C GLU A 233 22.61 8.81 -20.14
N PRO A 234 22.61 9.98 -20.82
CA PRO A 234 22.13 10.06 -22.20
C PRO A 234 23.07 9.35 -23.17
N GLY A 235 22.55 8.88 -24.30
CA GLY A 235 23.34 8.24 -25.35
C GLY A 235 23.80 6.81 -25.04
N GLY A 236 23.21 6.16 -24.04
CA GLY A 236 23.36 4.73 -23.80
C GLY A 236 22.65 3.86 -24.85
N SER A 237 22.78 2.53 -24.72
CA SER A 237 22.12 1.58 -25.62
C SER A 237 21.43 0.46 -24.86
N LEU A 238 20.29 0.00 -25.37
CA LEU A 238 19.62 -1.21 -24.86
C LEU A 238 20.39 -2.48 -25.24
N ASP A 239 21.26 -2.48 -26.25
CA ASP A 239 22.10 -3.64 -26.57
C ASP A 239 23.03 -4.04 -25.41
N ASP A 240 23.40 -3.07 -24.56
CA ASP A 240 24.14 -3.33 -23.33
C ASP A 240 23.37 -4.23 -22.35
N LEU A 241 22.04 -4.12 -22.33
CA LEU A 241 21.17 -5.01 -21.58
C LEU A 241 21.08 -6.38 -22.27
N ARG A 242 21.00 -6.43 -23.59
CA ARG A 242 20.93 -7.69 -24.36
C ARG A 242 22.11 -8.60 -24.05
N ALA A 243 23.31 -8.04 -23.91
CA ALA A 243 24.53 -8.78 -23.56
C ALA A 243 24.50 -9.43 -22.16
N LEU A 244 23.59 -8.99 -21.27
CA LEU A 244 23.45 -9.49 -19.89
C LEU A 244 22.34 -10.53 -19.74
N LEU A 245 21.43 -10.64 -20.70
CA LEU A 245 20.25 -11.49 -20.62
C LEU A 245 20.39 -12.75 -21.49
N ASN A 246 19.97 -13.88 -20.96
CA ASN A 246 19.94 -15.15 -21.68
C ASN A 246 18.54 -15.38 -22.28
N ILE A 247 18.22 -14.64 -23.34
CA ILE A 247 16.90 -14.65 -23.98
C ILE A 247 17.03 -14.82 -25.49
N GLY A 248 15.98 -15.34 -26.12
CA GLY A 248 15.89 -15.44 -27.58
C GLY A 248 15.69 -14.07 -28.23
N ASP A 249 15.80 -14.04 -29.55
CA ASP A 249 15.69 -12.80 -30.33
C ASP A 249 14.26 -12.21 -30.29
N GLU A 250 13.23 -13.05 -30.33
CA GLU A 250 11.82 -12.61 -30.19
C GLU A 250 11.51 -12.13 -28.76
N ASP A 251 11.98 -12.89 -27.75
CA ASP A 251 11.83 -12.55 -26.33
C ASP A 251 12.45 -11.20 -25.96
N TRP A 252 13.48 -10.76 -26.70
CA TRP A 252 14.10 -9.43 -26.55
C TRP A 252 13.08 -8.30 -26.67
N TYR A 253 12.26 -8.33 -27.72
CA TYR A 253 11.24 -7.32 -27.96
C TYR A 253 10.23 -7.29 -26.81
N LEU A 254 9.80 -8.46 -26.32
CA LEU A 254 8.85 -8.56 -25.21
C LEU A 254 9.41 -8.02 -23.90
N VAL A 255 10.69 -8.30 -23.60
CA VAL A 255 11.36 -7.78 -22.39
C VAL A 255 11.44 -6.26 -22.41
N ILE A 256 11.88 -5.68 -23.52
CA ILE A 256 11.99 -4.22 -23.65
C ILE A 256 10.60 -3.56 -23.60
N SER A 257 9.62 -4.15 -24.28
CA SER A 257 8.23 -3.69 -24.24
C SER A 257 7.67 -3.69 -22.82
N TRP A 258 7.97 -4.74 -22.05
CA TRP A 258 7.59 -4.82 -20.63
C TRP A 258 8.28 -3.75 -19.78
N LEU A 259 9.57 -3.47 -19.99
CA LEU A 259 10.31 -2.42 -19.28
C LEU A 259 9.75 -1.02 -19.58
N VAL A 260 9.48 -0.72 -20.85
CA VAL A 260 8.89 0.55 -21.29
C VAL A 260 7.50 0.75 -20.69
N GLN A 261 6.69 -0.31 -20.64
CA GLN A 261 5.39 -0.27 -19.95
C GLN A 261 5.55 -0.16 -18.43
N ALA A 262 6.57 -0.78 -17.83
CA ALA A 262 6.84 -0.68 -16.39
C ALA A 262 7.26 0.72 -15.95
N LEU A 263 7.72 1.58 -16.87
CA LEU A 263 8.01 2.99 -16.61
C LEU A 263 6.82 3.94 -16.85
N ARG A 264 5.66 3.42 -17.26
CA ARG A 264 4.41 4.19 -17.38
C ARG A 264 3.69 4.17 -16.02
N PRO A 265 3.23 5.32 -15.46
CA PRO A 265 2.53 5.36 -14.18
C PRO A 265 1.15 4.68 -14.17
N THR A 266 0.53 4.54 -15.34
CA THR A 266 -0.79 3.92 -15.50
C THR A 266 -0.71 2.65 -16.35
N GLY A 267 -1.42 1.61 -15.91
CA GLY A 267 -1.53 0.33 -16.61
C GLY A 267 -2.46 0.39 -17.83
N PRO A 268 -2.83 -0.78 -18.37
CA PRO A 268 -2.65 -2.10 -17.78
C PRO A 268 -1.22 -2.66 -17.95
N TYR A 269 -0.75 -3.42 -16.98
CA TYR A 269 0.60 -4.01 -16.98
C TYR A 269 0.54 -5.50 -17.31
N PRO A 270 1.11 -5.98 -18.43
CA PRO A 270 1.16 -7.40 -18.67
C PRO A 270 2.02 -8.11 -17.62
N VAL A 271 1.59 -9.30 -17.19
CA VAL A 271 2.34 -10.12 -16.23
C VAL A 271 3.48 -10.81 -16.97
N LEU A 272 4.72 -10.55 -16.61
CA LEU A 272 5.87 -11.22 -17.22
C LEU A 272 6.05 -12.59 -16.60
N VAL A 273 5.82 -13.66 -17.36
CA VAL A 273 5.98 -15.04 -16.92
C VAL A 273 7.26 -15.59 -17.51
N VAL A 274 8.19 -15.91 -16.64
CA VAL A 274 9.56 -16.29 -16.99
C VAL A 274 9.75 -17.79 -16.73
N ASN A 275 9.69 -18.56 -17.81
CA ASN A 275 9.82 -20.02 -17.81
C ASN A 275 11.23 -20.45 -18.26
N GLY A 276 11.59 -21.68 -17.93
CA GLY A 276 12.80 -22.32 -18.41
C GLY A 276 13.32 -23.37 -17.44
N GLU A 277 14.26 -24.19 -17.89
CA GLU A 277 14.85 -25.26 -17.08
C GLU A 277 15.74 -24.71 -15.94
N GLN A 278 16.12 -25.58 -15.01
CA GLN A 278 17.10 -25.21 -14.00
C GLN A 278 18.42 -24.80 -14.67
N GLY A 279 18.98 -23.65 -14.26
CA GLY A 279 20.22 -23.12 -14.84
C GLY A 279 20.04 -22.18 -16.03
N SER A 280 18.81 -21.80 -16.41
CA SER A 280 18.56 -20.81 -17.48
C SER A 280 18.67 -19.34 -17.05
N ALA A 281 19.10 -19.06 -15.81
CA ALA A 281 19.26 -17.72 -15.23
C ALA A 281 17.98 -16.87 -15.05
N LYS A 282 16.81 -17.51 -14.90
CA LYS A 282 15.51 -16.85 -14.65
C LYS A 282 15.55 -15.82 -13.51
N THR A 283 16.02 -16.24 -12.34
CA THR A 283 16.09 -15.38 -11.16
C THR A 283 17.02 -14.19 -11.39
N THR A 284 18.12 -14.38 -12.12
CA THR A 284 19.04 -13.31 -12.50
C THR A 284 18.37 -12.31 -13.44
N LEU A 285 17.64 -12.76 -14.46
CA LEU A 285 16.83 -11.91 -15.33
C LEU A 285 15.81 -11.09 -14.50
N THR A 286 15.04 -11.74 -13.61
CA THR A 286 14.08 -11.05 -12.74
C THR A 286 14.74 -9.96 -11.90
N ARG A 287 15.92 -10.25 -11.31
CA ARG A 287 16.68 -9.28 -10.50
C ARG A 287 17.17 -8.10 -11.33
N ILE A 288 17.70 -8.33 -12.53
CA ILE A 288 18.19 -7.27 -13.44
C ILE A 288 17.04 -6.37 -13.86
N LEU A 289 15.93 -6.91 -14.37
CA LEU A 289 14.78 -6.12 -14.81
C LEU A 289 14.20 -5.28 -13.68
N LYS A 290 14.08 -5.86 -12.48
CA LYS A 290 13.63 -5.12 -11.31
C LYS A 290 14.63 -4.04 -10.90
N ALA A 291 15.94 -4.29 -10.97
CA ALA A 291 16.94 -3.30 -10.58
C ALA A 291 17.01 -2.08 -11.52
N LEU A 292 16.56 -2.22 -12.77
CA LEU A 292 16.46 -1.10 -13.72
C LEU A 292 15.28 -0.16 -13.43
N VAL A 293 14.21 -0.66 -12.81
CA VAL A 293 12.96 0.13 -12.61
C VAL A 293 12.70 0.42 -11.14
N ASP A 294 12.83 -0.58 -10.27
CA ASP A 294 12.50 -0.49 -8.84
C ASP A 294 13.43 -1.39 -7.98
N PRO A 295 14.72 -1.02 -7.86
CA PRO A 295 15.67 -1.77 -7.05
C PRO A 295 15.23 -1.80 -5.58
N ASN A 296 15.38 -2.97 -4.97
CA ASN A 296 14.92 -3.22 -3.61
C ASN A 296 15.85 -4.22 -2.90
N MET A 297 16.01 -4.08 -1.57
CA MET A 297 16.77 -4.99 -0.73
C MET A 297 16.30 -6.44 -0.83
N ALA A 298 14.99 -6.65 -1.04
CA ALA A 298 14.41 -7.94 -1.35
C ALA A 298 13.92 -7.92 -2.81
N PRO A 299 14.80 -8.18 -3.79
CA PRO A 299 14.47 -8.03 -5.20
C PRO A 299 13.45 -9.09 -5.67
N VAL A 300 13.44 -10.26 -5.05
CA VAL A 300 12.47 -11.32 -5.33
C VAL A 300 11.84 -11.80 -4.04
N ARG A 301 10.58 -12.24 -4.14
CA ARG A 301 9.76 -12.67 -3.01
C ARG A 301 9.21 -14.07 -3.25
N SER A 302 8.92 -14.77 -2.17
CA SER A 302 8.13 -16.00 -2.21
C SER A 302 6.66 -15.70 -2.49
N GLU A 303 5.90 -16.73 -2.87
CA GLU A 303 4.45 -16.63 -3.05
C GLU A 303 3.76 -16.05 -1.80
N PRO A 304 2.89 -15.04 -1.95
CA PRO A 304 2.10 -14.51 -0.84
C PRO A 304 1.12 -15.57 -0.32
N ARG A 305 0.75 -15.51 0.96
CA ARG A 305 -0.20 -16.49 1.52
C ARG A 305 -1.65 -16.09 1.30
N GLU A 306 -1.90 -14.79 1.22
CA GLU A 306 -3.22 -14.21 1.02
C GLU A 306 -3.14 -12.91 0.21
N VAL A 307 -4.31 -12.42 -0.23
CA VAL A 307 -4.44 -11.17 -0.99
C VAL A 307 -3.87 -9.97 -0.22
N ARG A 308 -4.02 -9.94 1.11
CA ARG A 308 -3.49 -8.85 1.95
C ARG A 308 -1.97 -8.73 1.85
N ASP A 309 -1.24 -9.85 1.88
CA ASP A 309 0.21 -9.86 1.74
C ASP A 309 0.64 -9.29 0.37
N LEU A 310 -0.09 -9.64 -0.70
CA LEU A 310 0.13 -9.10 -2.04
C LEU A 310 -0.10 -7.59 -2.07
N MET A 311 -1.17 -7.09 -1.45
CA MET A 311 -1.46 -5.65 -1.40
C MET A 311 -0.42 -4.88 -0.61
N ILE A 312 0.07 -5.42 0.51
CA ILE A 312 1.18 -4.81 1.27
C ILE A 312 2.44 -4.74 0.40
N ALA A 313 2.73 -5.76 -0.40
CA ALA A 313 3.85 -5.73 -1.34
C ALA A 313 3.63 -4.65 -2.42
N ALA A 314 2.44 -4.58 -3.02
CA ALA A 314 2.07 -3.58 -4.03
C ALA A 314 2.09 -2.14 -3.52
N SER A 315 1.69 -1.91 -2.26
CA SER A 315 1.77 -0.56 -1.67
C SER A 315 3.22 -0.13 -1.43
N ASN A 316 4.15 -1.05 -1.23
CA ASN A 316 5.53 -0.75 -0.84
C ASN A 316 6.57 -0.94 -1.95
N GLY A 317 6.16 -1.43 -3.13
CA GLY A 317 7.04 -1.62 -4.27
C GLY A 317 6.31 -1.33 -5.57
N TRP A 318 7.05 -0.85 -6.55
CA TRP A 318 6.51 -0.57 -7.88
C TRP A 318 6.50 -1.82 -8.75
N VAL A 319 7.62 -2.56 -8.79
CA VAL A 319 7.69 -3.85 -9.49
C VAL A 319 7.61 -4.98 -8.49
N LEU A 320 6.70 -5.93 -8.69
CA LEU A 320 6.62 -7.15 -7.88
C LEU A 320 7.31 -8.30 -8.60
N GLY A 321 8.27 -8.95 -7.95
CA GLY A 321 8.96 -10.12 -8.47
C GLY A 321 8.73 -11.34 -7.57
N PHE A 322 8.11 -12.39 -8.10
CA PHE A 322 7.88 -13.66 -7.41
C PHE A 322 8.75 -14.75 -8.03
N ASP A 323 9.61 -15.34 -7.21
CA ASP A 323 10.66 -16.26 -7.64
C ASP A 323 10.41 -17.68 -7.14
N ASN A 324 10.81 -18.66 -7.95
CA ASN A 324 10.70 -20.09 -7.71
C ASN A 324 9.25 -20.54 -7.41
N LEU A 325 8.29 -20.04 -8.17
CA LEU A 325 6.91 -20.53 -8.11
C LEU A 325 6.85 -21.93 -8.71
N SER A 326 6.12 -22.83 -8.05
CA SER A 326 5.84 -24.17 -8.59
C SER A 326 4.48 -24.22 -9.30
N ARG A 327 3.54 -23.36 -8.87
CA ARG A 327 2.20 -23.22 -9.44
C ARG A 327 1.64 -21.86 -9.06
N VAL A 328 0.71 -21.34 -9.83
CA VAL A 328 -0.09 -20.17 -9.44
C VAL A 328 -1.46 -20.66 -8.97
N GLY A 329 -1.77 -20.45 -7.68
CA GLY A 329 -3.08 -20.78 -7.13
C GLY A 329 -4.20 -19.97 -7.78
N GLY A 330 -5.44 -20.49 -7.74
CA GLY A 330 -6.59 -19.80 -8.35
C GLY A 330 -6.80 -18.38 -7.80
N TRP A 331 -6.78 -18.24 -6.48
CA TRP A 331 -6.89 -16.95 -5.79
C TRP A 331 -5.78 -15.97 -6.22
N PHE A 332 -4.55 -16.47 -6.40
CA PHE A 332 -3.39 -15.64 -6.73
C PHE A 332 -3.47 -15.17 -8.17
N SER A 333 -3.83 -16.05 -9.11
CA SER A 333 -4.12 -15.69 -10.51
C SER A 333 -5.18 -14.58 -10.60
N ASP A 334 -6.30 -14.72 -9.87
CA ASP A 334 -7.39 -13.73 -9.90
C ASP A 334 -6.96 -12.40 -9.25
N ALA A 335 -6.03 -12.43 -8.29
CA ALA A 335 -5.44 -11.25 -7.69
C ALA A 335 -4.44 -10.56 -8.65
N LEU A 336 -3.58 -11.33 -9.33
CA LEU A 336 -2.65 -10.78 -10.32
C LEU A 336 -3.38 -10.12 -11.50
N CYS A 337 -4.47 -10.71 -12.00
CA CYS A 337 -5.29 -10.08 -13.04
C CYS A 337 -5.86 -8.72 -12.60
N ARG A 338 -6.34 -8.62 -11.36
CA ARG A 338 -6.83 -7.34 -10.80
C ARG A 338 -5.71 -6.33 -10.62
N LEU A 339 -4.55 -6.75 -10.15
CA LEU A 339 -3.37 -5.90 -9.97
C LEU A 339 -2.78 -5.42 -11.31
N SER A 340 -2.94 -6.19 -12.38
CA SER A 340 -2.51 -5.84 -13.74
C SER A 340 -3.33 -4.68 -14.32
N THR A 341 -4.64 -4.64 -14.08
CA THR A 341 -5.55 -3.67 -14.72
C THR A 341 -6.16 -2.63 -13.77
N GLY A 342 -5.96 -2.74 -12.46
CA GLY A 342 -6.43 -1.76 -11.46
C GLY A 342 -7.78 -2.03 -10.86
N GLY A 343 -8.08 -3.30 -10.59
CA GLY A 343 -9.22 -3.65 -9.75
C GLY A 343 -8.92 -3.37 -8.28
N GLY A 344 -9.75 -2.55 -7.63
CA GLY A 344 -9.66 -2.33 -6.19
C GLY A 344 -9.86 -3.62 -5.39
N PHE A 345 -9.06 -3.78 -4.33
CA PHE A 345 -9.15 -4.87 -3.37
C PHE A 345 -9.73 -4.34 -2.06
N SER A 346 -10.85 -4.92 -1.63
CA SER A 346 -11.34 -4.72 -0.27
C SER A 346 -10.77 -5.82 0.63
N THR A 347 -10.14 -5.43 1.74
CA THR A 347 -9.86 -6.36 2.85
C THR A 347 -10.26 -5.73 4.18
N ARG A 348 -10.81 -6.53 5.09
CA ARG A 348 -11.15 -6.12 6.46
C ARG A 348 -9.88 -6.00 7.29
N ALA A 349 -9.71 -4.92 8.04
CA ALA A 349 -8.59 -4.78 8.97
C ALA A 349 -8.70 -5.82 10.12
N LEU A 350 -7.61 -6.50 10.48
CA LEU A 350 -7.54 -7.30 11.70
C LEU A 350 -6.99 -6.42 12.84
N TYR A 351 -7.76 -6.36 13.95
CA TYR A 351 -7.47 -5.66 15.20
C TYR A 351 -7.68 -4.13 15.27
N ALA A 352 -8.42 -3.55 14.33
CA ALA A 352 -9.08 -2.26 14.51
C ALA A 352 -10.50 -2.37 13.94
N ASN A 353 -11.47 -1.89 14.70
CA ASN A 353 -12.92 -1.99 14.46
C ASN A 353 -13.34 -1.84 13.00
N ASP A 354 -14.23 -2.73 12.51
CA ASP A 354 -15.19 -2.65 11.37
C ASP A 354 -14.92 -1.79 10.10
N GLU A 355 -13.73 -1.25 9.90
CA GLU A 355 -13.37 -0.42 8.74
C GLU A 355 -12.79 -1.28 7.61
N GLU A 356 -13.45 -1.21 6.46
CA GLU A 356 -13.02 -1.80 5.20
C GLU A 356 -11.87 -0.95 4.63
N GLN A 357 -10.66 -1.52 4.55
CA GLN A 357 -9.57 -0.85 3.86
C GLN A 357 -9.64 -1.18 2.38
N LEU A 358 -9.88 -0.15 1.58
CA LEU A 358 -9.80 -0.21 0.13
C LEU A 358 -8.34 -0.05 -0.29
N PHE A 359 -7.81 -1.06 -0.95
CA PHE A 359 -6.49 -1.03 -1.57
C PHE A 359 -6.68 -0.91 -3.09
N ASP A 360 -6.33 0.23 -3.64
CA ASP A 360 -6.24 0.42 -5.09
C ASP A 360 -4.79 0.50 -5.52
N ALA A 361 -4.36 -0.44 -6.37
CA ALA A 361 -3.01 -0.48 -6.90
C ALA A 361 -2.99 -1.14 -8.27
N GLN A 362 -2.14 -0.63 -9.15
CA GLN A 362 -1.73 -1.27 -10.38
C GLN A 362 -0.22 -1.43 -10.39
N ARG A 363 0.31 -2.63 -10.64
CA ARG A 363 1.75 -2.89 -10.56
C ARG A 363 2.25 -3.81 -11.68
N PRO A 364 3.41 -3.52 -12.29
CA PRO A 364 4.16 -4.51 -13.05
C PRO A 364 4.51 -5.73 -12.18
N VAL A 365 4.29 -6.92 -12.73
CA VAL A 365 4.59 -8.19 -12.04
C VAL A 365 5.47 -9.06 -12.91
N ILE A 366 6.47 -9.68 -12.28
CA ILE A 366 7.30 -10.75 -12.84
C ILE A 366 7.06 -12.01 -12.01
N LEU A 367 6.69 -13.10 -12.68
CA LEU A 367 6.60 -14.45 -12.12
C LEU A 367 7.71 -15.29 -12.74
N ASN A 368 8.41 -16.09 -11.94
CA ASN A 368 9.31 -17.09 -12.50
C ASN A 368 9.16 -18.47 -11.84
N GLY A 369 9.59 -19.50 -12.57
CA GLY A 369 9.49 -20.88 -12.14
C GLY A 369 9.96 -21.87 -13.20
N ILE A 370 9.84 -23.16 -12.89
CA ILE A 370 10.46 -24.24 -13.67
C ILE A 370 9.49 -24.84 -14.71
N THR A 371 8.18 -24.73 -14.48
CA THR A 371 7.09 -25.28 -15.30
C THR A 371 6.16 -24.16 -15.76
N ASP A 372 5.22 -24.44 -16.67
CA ASP A 372 4.18 -23.48 -17.06
C ASP A 372 3.37 -22.99 -15.85
N LEU A 373 3.70 -21.79 -15.37
CA LEU A 373 3.15 -21.22 -14.13
C LEU A 373 1.72 -20.73 -14.31
N ALA A 374 1.44 -20.15 -15.47
CA ALA A 374 0.15 -19.62 -15.84
C ALA A 374 -0.55 -20.66 -16.72
N THR A 375 -1.53 -21.36 -16.15
CA THR A 375 -2.39 -22.29 -16.91
C THR A 375 -3.81 -21.77 -17.04
N ARG A 376 -4.18 -20.75 -16.25
CA ARG A 376 -5.52 -20.16 -16.29
C ARG A 376 -5.63 -19.22 -17.49
N PRO A 377 -6.65 -19.39 -18.37
CA PRO A 377 -6.81 -18.58 -19.57
C PRO A 377 -6.84 -17.06 -19.32
N ASP A 378 -7.42 -16.64 -18.19
CA ASP A 378 -7.54 -15.22 -17.85
C ASP A 378 -6.20 -14.56 -17.51
N LEU A 379 -5.28 -15.28 -16.84
CA LEU A 379 -3.93 -14.80 -16.58
C LEU A 379 -3.06 -14.88 -17.85
N LEU A 380 -3.17 -15.98 -18.59
CA LEU A 380 -2.42 -16.20 -19.84
C LEU A 380 -2.67 -15.11 -20.88
N ASP A 381 -3.93 -14.70 -21.08
CA ASP A 381 -4.28 -13.65 -22.04
C ASP A 381 -3.89 -12.22 -21.58
N ARG A 382 -3.32 -12.08 -20.37
CA ARG A 382 -2.69 -10.85 -19.84
C ARG A 382 -1.19 -11.03 -19.54
N ALA A 383 -0.61 -12.16 -19.95
CA ALA A 383 0.79 -12.48 -19.68
C ALA A 383 1.66 -12.27 -20.92
N LEU A 384 2.92 -11.94 -20.68
CA LEU A 384 4.01 -12.10 -21.64
C LEU A 384 4.78 -13.34 -21.23
N LEU A 385 4.79 -14.37 -22.08
CA LEU A 385 5.47 -15.63 -21.79
C LEU A 385 6.88 -15.60 -22.35
N LEU A 386 7.90 -15.73 -21.51
CA LEU A 386 9.29 -15.85 -21.91
C LEU A 386 9.80 -17.26 -21.63
N ASN A 387 10.49 -17.86 -22.59
CA ASN A 387 11.07 -19.20 -22.45
C ASN A 387 12.60 -19.10 -22.55
N LEU A 388 13.28 -18.99 -21.41
CA LEU A 388 14.73 -18.88 -21.43
C LEU A 388 15.39 -20.21 -21.85
N PRO A 389 16.32 -20.17 -22.82
CA PRO A 389 17.10 -21.34 -23.20
C PRO A 389 18.02 -21.80 -22.06
N SER A 390 18.39 -23.07 -22.07
CA SER A 390 19.40 -23.59 -21.12
C SER A 390 20.78 -22.96 -21.42
N ILE A 391 21.54 -22.64 -20.35
CA ILE A 391 22.89 -22.09 -20.47
C ILE A 391 23.92 -23.24 -20.43
N PRO A 392 24.64 -23.50 -21.53
CA PRO A 392 25.72 -24.48 -21.55
C PRO A 392 26.79 -24.16 -20.52
N GLU A 393 27.38 -25.19 -19.89
CA GLU A 393 28.34 -25.01 -18.80
C GLU A 393 29.49 -24.07 -19.16
N ALA A 394 30.00 -24.16 -20.40
CA ALA A 394 31.09 -23.33 -20.91
C ALA A 394 30.73 -21.83 -21.05
N ARG A 395 29.45 -21.46 -21.11
CA ARG A 395 28.98 -20.06 -21.20
C ARG A 395 28.52 -19.49 -19.86
N ARG A 396 28.58 -20.26 -18.77
CA ARG A 396 28.17 -19.81 -17.45
C ARG A 396 29.16 -18.76 -16.92
N ARG A 397 28.61 -17.67 -16.39
CA ARG A 397 29.37 -16.60 -15.74
C ARG A 397 29.02 -16.56 -14.25
N PRO A 398 29.96 -16.27 -13.34
CA PRO A 398 29.66 -16.02 -11.94
C PRO A 398 28.68 -14.85 -11.76
N GLU A 399 27.72 -14.97 -10.85
CA GLU A 399 26.71 -13.92 -10.60
C GLU A 399 27.33 -12.58 -10.23
N ALA A 400 28.42 -12.59 -9.45
CA ALA A 400 29.14 -11.37 -9.07
C ALA A 400 29.73 -10.61 -10.27
N GLU A 401 30.22 -11.33 -11.28
CA GLU A 401 30.77 -10.71 -12.50
C GLU A 401 29.65 -10.12 -13.37
N VAL A 402 28.54 -10.85 -13.52
CA VAL A 402 27.35 -10.37 -14.24
C VAL A 402 26.79 -9.12 -13.55
N TRP A 403 26.74 -9.13 -12.22
CA TRP A 403 26.24 -7.99 -11.45
C TRP A 403 27.14 -6.76 -11.55
N ALA A 404 28.47 -6.95 -11.49
CA ALA A 404 29.42 -5.86 -11.69
C ALA A 404 29.34 -5.29 -13.11
N ASP A 405 29.11 -6.12 -14.12
CA ASP A 405 28.91 -5.70 -15.51
C ASP A 405 27.60 -4.93 -15.70
N PHE A 406 26.52 -5.43 -15.10
CA PHE A 406 25.24 -4.72 -15.03
C PHE A 406 25.38 -3.34 -14.39
N GLN A 407 25.99 -3.24 -13.20
CA GLN A 407 26.14 -1.96 -12.49
C GLN A 407 26.91 -0.92 -13.30
N ARG A 408 27.90 -1.34 -14.09
CA ARG A 408 28.65 -0.43 -14.99
C ARG A 408 27.80 0.08 -16.15
N ARG A 409 26.90 -0.74 -16.69
CA ARG A 409 26.09 -0.42 -17.88
C ARG A 409 24.73 0.18 -17.55
N ALA A 410 24.25 -0.03 -16.31
CA ALA A 410 22.91 0.36 -15.88
C ALA A 410 22.58 1.86 -16.08
N PRO A 411 23.51 2.82 -15.87
CA PRO A 411 23.27 4.24 -16.18
C PRO A 411 22.84 4.49 -17.64
N GLY A 412 23.58 3.93 -18.60
CA GLY A 412 23.29 4.07 -20.03
C GLY A 412 22.05 3.28 -20.46
N ILE A 413 21.85 2.07 -19.91
CA ILE A 413 20.64 1.28 -20.16
C ILE A 413 19.40 2.05 -19.67
N LEU A 414 19.46 2.63 -18.47
CA LEU A 414 18.35 3.42 -17.93
C LEU A 414 18.11 4.68 -18.78
N GLY A 415 19.15 5.39 -19.21
CA GLY A 415 19.02 6.53 -20.12
C GLY A 415 18.30 6.16 -21.41
N ALA A 416 18.70 5.06 -22.07
CA ALA A 416 18.04 4.58 -23.29
C ALA A 416 16.57 4.17 -23.07
N LEU A 417 16.23 3.60 -21.91
CA LEU A 417 14.84 3.32 -21.55
C LEU A 417 14.02 4.61 -21.37
N LEU A 418 14.60 5.64 -20.77
CA LEU A 418 13.95 6.94 -20.58
C LEU A 418 13.75 7.66 -21.91
N ASP A 419 14.69 7.53 -22.85
CA ASP A 419 14.54 8.03 -24.23
C ASP A 419 13.36 7.35 -24.94
N ALA A 420 13.21 6.03 -24.79
CA ALA A 420 12.07 5.29 -25.33
C ALA A 420 10.73 5.72 -24.72
N VAL A 421 10.67 5.95 -23.40
CA VAL A 421 9.48 6.45 -22.70
C VAL A 421 9.13 7.87 -23.16
N SER A 422 10.13 8.74 -23.32
CA SER A 422 9.94 10.10 -23.84
C SER A 422 9.37 10.07 -25.27
N ALA A 423 9.91 9.22 -26.15
CA ALA A 423 9.39 9.04 -27.50
C ALA A 423 7.95 8.50 -27.49
N ALA A 424 7.62 7.55 -26.60
CA ALA A 424 6.26 7.07 -26.43
C ALA A 424 5.30 8.20 -26.05
N LEU A 425 5.67 9.07 -25.09
CA LEU A 425 4.88 10.25 -24.72
C LEU A 425 4.66 11.21 -25.89
N ALA A 426 5.69 11.42 -26.73
CA ALA A 426 5.60 12.30 -27.90
C ALA A 426 4.64 11.75 -28.96
N ASN A 427 4.63 10.43 -29.17
CA ASN A 427 3.97 9.79 -30.30
C ASN A 427 2.61 9.17 -29.95
N ILE A 428 2.27 8.98 -28.68
CA ILE A 428 1.07 8.23 -28.27
C ILE A 428 -0.23 8.81 -28.84
N SER A 429 -0.31 10.14 -28.97
CA SER A 429 -1.51 10.81 -29.49
C SER A 429 -1.75 10.62 -31.00
N VAL A 430 -0.70 10.25 -31.75
CA VAL A 430 -0.76 10.06 -33.22
C VAL A 430 -0.63 8.61 -33.64
N THR A 431 -0.26 7.71 -32.72
CA THR A 431 -0.08 6.29 -33.00
C THR A 431 -1.42 5.60 -33.20
N GLN A 432 -1.56 4.85 -34.30
CA GLN A 432 -2.76 4.08 -34.63
C GLN A 432 -2.37 2.65 -35.00
N LEU A 433 -3.16 1.69 -34.53
CA LEU A 433 -3.02 0.28 -34.86
C LEU A 433 -4.27 -0.19 -35.61
N ASP A 434 -4.08 -0.93 -36.70
CA ASP A 434 -5.18 -1.47 -37.51
C ASP A 434 -6.07 -2.44 -36.73
N ARG A 435 -5.47 -3.18 -35.78
CA ARG A 435 -6.16 -4.12 -34.91
C ARG A 435 -5.66 -3.99 -33.49
N LEU A 436 -6.58 -3.78 -32.56
CA LEU A 436 -6.27 -3.65 -31.15
C LEU A 436 -6.28 -5.01 -30.44
N PRO A 437 -5.17 -5.43 -29.81
CA PRO A 437 -5.17 -6.61 -28.95
C PRO A 437 -5.93 -6.34 -27.64
N ARG A 438 -6.13 -7.38 -26.81
CA ARG A 438 -6.85 -7.25 -25.53
C ARG A 438 -6.26 -6.17 -24.62
N MET A 439 -4.94 -6.04 -24.59
CA MET A 439 -4.23 -4.97 -23.88
C MET A 439 -3.90 -3.83 -24.84
N ALA A 440 -4.95 -3.17 -25.35
CA ALA A 440 -4.84 -2.13 -26.38
C ALA A 440 -3.91 -0.97 -25.98
N ASP A 441 -4.05 -0.47 -24.76
CA ASP A 441 -3.23 0.65 -24.27
C ASP A 441 -1.75 0.28 -24.16
N PHE A 442 -1.44 -0.95 -23.73
CA PHE A 442 -0.07 -1.47 -23.72
C PHE A 442 0.49 -1.54 -25.15
N ALA A 443 -0.31 -2.03 -26.10
CA ALA A 443 0.14 -2.15 -27.48
C ALA A 443 0.37 -0.80 -28.15
N LEU A 444 -0.52 0.17 -27.93
CA LEU A 444 -0.36 1.55 -28.42
C LEU A 444 0.87 2.22 -27.81
N TRP A 445 1.09 2.02 -26.50
CA TRP A 445 2.22 2.60 -25.79
C TRP A 445 3.57 2.13 -26.34
N VAL A 446 3.71 0.83 -26.55
CA VAL A 446 4.96 0.26 -27.09
C VAL A 446 5.13 0.60 -28.56
N ALA A 447 4.05 0.55 -29.36
CA ALA A 447 4.08 0.97 -30.76
C ALA A 447 4.55 2.42 -30.93
N ALA A 448 4.15 3.31 -30.01
CA ALA A 448 4.59 4.71 -29.98
C ALA A 448 6.11 4.87 -29.69
N ALA A 449 6.73 3.85 -29.09
CA ALA A 449 8.16 3.83 -28.74
C ALA A 449 9.06 3.17 -29.80
N GLU A 450 8.51 2.39 -30.75
CA GLU A 450 9.27 1.52 -31.66
C GLU A 450 10.42 2.25 -32.38
N ALA A 451 10.17 3.46 -32.87
CA ALA A 451 11.17 4.25 -33.58
C ALA A 451 12.39 4.59 -32.69
N ALA A 452 12.17 4.93 -31.42
CA ALA A 452 13.25 5.22 -30.47
C ALA A 452 13.96 3.95 -29.99
N LEU A 453 13.28 2.81 -30.05
CA LEU A 453 13.86 1.49 -29.78
C LEU A 453 14.67 0.93 -30.96
N GLY A 454 14.68 1.64 -32.10
CA GLY A 454 15.38 1.22 -33.32
C GLY A 454 14.69 0.04 -34.03
N TRP A 455 13.39 -0.15 -33.81
CA TRP A 455 12.61 -1.23 -34.41
C TRP A 455 11.89 -0.74 -35.68
N GLU A 456 11.65 -1.65 -36.61
CA GLU A 456 10.74 -1.38 -37.73
C GLU A 456 9.31 -1.28 -37.19
N MET A 457 8.54 -0.33 -37.71
CA MET A 457 7.16 -0.12 -37.26
C MET A 457 6.33 -1.40 -37.43
N GLY A 458 5.65 -1.84 -36.36
CA GLY A 458 4.85 -3.06 -36.35
C GLY A 458 5.58 -4.31 -35.86
N THR A 459 6.92 -4.28 -35.73
CA THR A 459 7.72 -5.43 -35.25
C THR A 459 7.21 -5.94 -33.91
N PHE A 460 6.92 -5.04 -32.98
CA PHE A 460 6.42 -5.43 -31.66
C PHE A 460 5.06 -6.13 -31.76
N LEU A 461 4.15 -5.63 -32.60
CA LEU A 461 2.80 -6.18 -32.70
C LEU A 461 2.80 -7.60 -33.27
N GLU A 462 3.70 -7.89 -34.20
CA GLU A 462 3.93 -9.24 -34.75
C GLU A 462 4.38 -10.19 -33.64
N VAL A 463 5.48 -9.88 -32.97
CA VAL A 463 6.05 -10.70 -31.88
C VAL A 463 5.05 -10.87 -30.73
N TYR A 464 4.33 -9.80 -30.36
CA TYR A 464 3.30 -9.87 -29.31
C TYR A 464 2.12 -10.75 -29.73
N SER A 465 1.72 -10.72 -31.00
CA SER A 465 0.65 -11.56 -31.52
C SER A 465 1.02 -13.04 -31.50
N GLU A 466 2.26 -13.38 -31.84
CA GLU A 466 2.79 -14.74 -31.77
C GLU A 466 2.86 -15.24 -30.31
N ASN A 467 3.35 -14.39 -29.40
CA ASN A 467 3.39 -14.71 -27.98
C ASN A 467 2.00 -15.03 -27.40
N ARG A 468 0.98 -14.29 -27.83
CA ARG A 468 -0.42 -14.54 -27.43
C ARG A 468 -0.96 -15.84 -28.02
N GLN A 469 -0.67 -16.15 -29.28
CA GLN A 469 -1.06 -17.42 -29.90
C GLN A 469 -0.42 -18.62 -29.18
N PHE A 470 0.83 -18.48 -28.75
CA PHE A 470 1.51 -19.47 -27.93
C PHE A 470 0.85 -19.64 -26.55
N ALA A 471 0.49 -18.54 -25.88
CA ALA A 471 -0.25 -18.58 -24.61
C ALA A 471 -1.62 -19.27 -24.75
N ASP A 472 -2.31 -19.06 -25.87
CA ASP A 472 -3.58 -19.75 -26.17
C ASP A 472 -3.40 -21.24 -26.41
N ALA A 473 -2.28 -21.67 -27.01
CA ALA A 473 -1.94 -23.09 -27.14
C ALA A 473 -1.76 -23.74 -25.76
N ILE A 474 -1.02 -23.09 -24.86
CA ILE A 474 -0.87 -23.58 -23.48
C ILE A 474 -2.21 -23.64 -22.74
N ALA A 475 -3.06 -22.62 -22.90
CA ALA A 475 -4.39 -22.60 -22.29
C ALA A 475 -5.27 -23.76 -22.77
N ARG A 476 -5.15 -24.14 -24.05
CA ARG A 476 -5.82 -25.31 -24.61
C ARG A 476 -5.30 -26.61 -24.01
N ASP A 477 -3.99 -26.81 -24.04
CA ASP A 477 -3.35 -28.04 -23.57
C ASP A 477 -3.56 -28.25 -22.06
N ALA A 478 -3.74 -27.17 -21.30
CA ALA A 478 -3.96 -27.22 -19.86
C ALA A 478 -5.41 -27.48 -19.42
N ASP A 479 -6.43 -27.28 -20.28
CA ASP A 479 -7.84 -27.56 -19.96
C ASP A 479 -8.30 -28.85 -20.66
N PRO A 480 -8.46 -29.97 -19.92
CA PRO A 480 -8.87 -31.25 -20.49
C PRO A 480 -10.19 -31.18 -21.26
N VAL A 481 -11.10 -30.26 -20.91
CA VAL A 481 -12.36 -30.07 -21.63
C VAL A 481 -12.11 -29.43 -22.98
N ALA A 482 -11.20 -28.46 -23.08
CA ALA A 482 -10.82 -27.85 -24.34
C ALA A 482 -10.16 -28.87 -25.27
N ASP A 483 -9.21 -29.66 -24.76
CA ASP A 483 -8.55 -30.75 -25.50
C ASP A 483 -9.57 -31.78 -26.01
N ALA A 484 -10.44 -32.27 -25.13
CA ALA A 484 -11.48 -33.23 -25.51
C ALA A 484 -12.49 -32.68 -26.53
N LEU A 485 -12.86 -31.40 -26.42
CA LEU A 485 -13.79 -30.75 -27.34
C LEU A 485 -13.18 -30.61 -28.73
N LEU A 486 -11.90 -30.22 -28.82
CA LEU A 486 -11.20 -30.10 -30.09
C LEU A 486 -11.01 -31.47 -30.76
N GLY A 487 -10.61 -32.50 -29.98
CA GLY A 487 -10.52 -33.86 -30.50
C GLY A 487 -11.87 -34.40 -30.99
N TYR A 488 -12.97 -34.03 -30.33
CA TYR A 488 -14.33 -34.36 -30.80
C TYR A 488 -14.70 -33.59 -32.09
N LEU A 489 -14.32 -32.31 -32.19
CA LEU A 489 -14.55 -31.48 -33.38
C LEU A 489 -13.57 -31.73 -34.53
N ASP A 490 -12.54 -32.56 -34.33
CA ASP A 490 -11.72 -33.11 -35.42
C ASP A 490 -12.48 -34.21 -36.17
N GLU A 491 -13.38 -34.92 -35.50
CA GLU A 491 -14.24 -35.94 -36.10
C GLU A 491 -15.58 -35.37 -36.60
N VAL A 492 -16.04 -34.24 -36.04
CA VAL A 492 -17.34 -33.63 -36.33
C VAL A 492 -17.20 -32.13 -36.62
N GLU A 493 -17.44 -31.70 -37.86
CA GLU A 493 -17.30 -30.29 -38.28
C GLU A 493 -18.32 -29.33 -37.65
N PHE A 494 -19.48 -29.85 -37.22
CA PHE A 494 -20.56 -29.08 -36.62
C PHE A 494 -21.29 -29.89 -35.56
N TRP A 495 -21.50 -29.31 -34.38
CA TRP A 495 -22.28 -29.93 -33.32
C TRP A 495 -23.37 -28.99 -32.81
N SER A 496 -24.58 -29.52 -32.60
CA SER A 496 -25.72 -28.78 -32.06
C SER A 496 -26.54 -29.68 -31.14
N GLY A 497 -26.74 -29.27 -29.89
CA GLY A 497 -27.50 -30.04 -28.92
C GLY A 497 -27.55 -29.39 -27.55
N THR A 498 -28.08 -30.09 -26.57
CA THR A 498 -28.11 -29.64 -25.18
C THR A 498 -26.76 -29.88 -24.47
N ALA A 499 -26.49 -29.12 -23.41
CA ALA A 499 -25.30 -29.34 -22.59
C ALA A 499 -25.21 -30.76 -22.01
N THR A 500 -26.34 -31.45 -21.84
CA THR A 500 -26.39 -32.85 -21.38
C THR A 500 -25.88 -33.80 -22.45
N GLU A 501 -26.32 -33.62 -23.69
CA GLU A 501 -25.88 -34.42 -24.83
C GLU A 501 -24.40 -34.20 -25.13
N LEU A 502 -23.93 -32.94 -25.06
CA LEU A 502 -22.51 -32.64 -25.25
C LEU A 502 -21.65 -33.31 -24.19
N LEU A 503 -22.07 -33.25 -22.92
CA LEU A 503 -21.33 -33.85 -21.82
C LEU A 503 -21.26 -35.37 -21.97
N ALA A 504 -22.35 -36.00 -22.42
CA ALA A 504 -22.36 -37.44 -22.69
C ALA A 504 -21.36 -37.81 -23.80
N ALA A 505 -21.35 -37.07 -24.91
CA ALA A 505 -20.42 -37.30 -26.02
C ALA A 505 -18.95 -37.13 -25.60
N LEU A 506 -18.62 -36.07 -24.85
CA LEU A 506 -17.26 -35.85 -24.35
C LEU A 506 -16.82 -36.92 -23.34
N ASN A 507 -17.75 -37.39 -22.51
CA ASN A 507 -17.49 -38.46 -21.55
C ASN A 507 -17.19 -39.80 -22.24
N GLU A 508 -17.88 -40.08 -23.35
CA GLU A 508 -17.66 -41.27 -24.17
C GLU A 508 -16.27 -41.23 -24.83
N LEU A 509 -15.91 -40.09 -25.42
CA LEU A 509 -14.61 -39.90 -26.10
C LEU A 509 -13.41 -40.03 -25.15
N GLN A 510 -13.50 -39.51 -23.92
CA GLN A 510 -12.42 -39.64 -22.93
C GLN A 510 -12.28 -41.05 -22.36
N GLY A 511 -13.36 -41.82 -22.32
CA GLY A 511 -13.40 -43.12 -21.66
C GLY A 511 -13.29 -43.04 -20.13
N GLU A 512 -13.72 -44.10 -19.43
CA GLU A 512 -13.79 -44.07 -17.96
C GLU A 512 -12.42 -43.95 -17.27
N GLU A 513 -11.37 -44.53 -17.86
CA GLU A 513 -10.03 -44.57 -17.25
C GLU A 513 -9.36 -43.18 -17.20
N LYS A 514 -9.52 -42.35 -18.24
CA LYS A 514 -9.00 -40.98 -18.25
C LYS A 514 -9.94 -39.99 -17.53
N ARG A 515 -11.26 -40.20 -17.63
CA ARG A 515 -12.27 -39.32 -17.02
C ARG A 515 -12.29 -39.37 -15.50
N LYS A 516 -12.32 -40.57 -14.89
CA LYS A 516 -12.49 -40.72 -13.43
C LYS A 516 -11.41 -39.98 -12.60
N PRO A 517 -10.12 -39.98 -12.97
CA PRO A 517 -9.11 -39.14 -12.33
C PRO A 517 -9.40 -37.63 -12.43
N LEU A 518 -9.85 -37.15 -13.60
CA LEU A 518 -10.15 -35.72 -13.83
C LEU A 518 -11.39 -35.25 -13.07
N GLU A 519 -12.41 -36.10 -12.92
CA GLU A 519 -13.59 -35.85 -12.09
C GLU A 519 -13.23 -35.77 -10.60
N ARG A 520 -12.39 -36.69 -10.12
CA ARG A 520 -11.88 -36.68 -8.73
C ARG A 520 -11.06 -35.42 -8.43
N ALA A 521 -10.30 -34.95 -9.41
CA ALA A 521 -9.55 -33.70 -9.34
C ALA A 521 -10.42 -32.45 -9.49
N LYS A 522 -11.73 -32.59 -9.76
CA LYS A 522 -12.69 -31.50 -10.02
C LYS A 522 -12.32 -30.61 -11.22
N VAL A 523 -11.55 -31.14 -12.16
CA VAL A 523 -11.15 -30.43 -13.39
C VAL A 523 -12.09 -30.78 -14.56
N TRP A 524 -12.75 -31.95 -14.50
CA TRP A 524 -13.78 -32.36 -15.46
C TRP A 524 -15.20 -32.00 -15.00
N PRO A 525 -16.07 -31.46 -15.87
CA PRO A 525 -17.45 -31.14 -15.52
C PRO A 525 -18.28 -32.42 -15.31
N THR A 526 -18.86 -32.57 -14.12
CA THR A 526 -19.75 -33.70 -13.80
C THR A 526 -21.23 -33.39 -14.03
N THR A 527 -21.56 -32.13 -14.33
CA THR A 527 -22.94 -31.70 -14.61
C THR A 527 -23.02 -30.88 -15.91
N PRO A 528 -24.14 -30.92 -16.64
CA PRO A 528 -24.34 -30.11 -17.85
C PRO A 528 -24.21 -28.60 -17.60
N HIS A 529 -24.59 -28.13 -16.41
CA HIS A 529 -24.41 -26.73 -16.01
C HIS A 529 -22.93 -26.37 -15.82
N ALA A 530 -22.14 -27.25 -15.19
CA ALA A 530 -20.71 -27.05 -15.05
C ALA A 530 -20.00 -27.01 -16.41
N LEU A 531 -20.41 -27.87 -17.35
CA LEU A 531 -19.91 -27.84 -18.73
C LEU A 531 -20.25 -26.51 -19.42
N SER A 532 -21.49 -26.04 -19.30
CA SER A 532 -21.89 -24.75 -19.87
C SER A 532 -21.07 -23.58 -19.30
N GLY A 533 -20.75 -23.61 -18.00
CA GLY A 533 -19.87 -22.64 -17.36
C GLY A 533 -18.41 -22.72 -17.85
N ALA A 534 -17.89 -23.94 -18.02
CA ALA A 534 -16.55 -24.18 -18.57
C ALA A 534 -16.44 -23.68 -20.02
N LEU A 535 -17.41 -23.98 -20.88
CA LEU A 535 -17.43 -23.52 -22.27
C LEU A 535 -17.52 -22.00 -22.38
N ARG A 536 -18.28 -21.32 -21.51
CA ARG A 536 -18.29 -19.83 -21.48
C ARG A 536 -16.94 -19.24 -21.10
N ARG A 537 -16.23 -19.88 -20.17
CA ARG A 537 -14.87 -19.48 -19.78
C ARG A 537 -13.85 -19.74 -20.89
N LEU A 538 -14.02 -20.83 -21.64
CA LEU A 538 -13.13 -21.25 -22.71
C LEU A 538 -13.47 -20.66 -24.08
N ALA A 539 -14.65 -20.04 -24.25
CA ALA A 539 -15.11 -19.50 -25.52
C ALA A 539 -14.08 -18.60 -26.23
N PRO A 540 -13.35 -17.69 -25.55
CA PRO A 540 -12.32 -16.89 -26.22
C PRO A 540 -11.16 -17.72 -26.79
N VAL A 541 -10.74 -18.76 -26.05
CA VAL A 541 -9.66 -19.67 -26.45
C VAL A 541 -10.10 -20.55 -27.62
N LEU A 542 -11.31 -21.08 -27.55
CA LEU A 542 -11.91 -21.89 -28.61
C LEU A 542 -12.11 -21.08 -29.90
N GLN A 543 -12.59 -19.84 -29.80
CA GLN A 543 -12.80 -18.96 -30.96
C GLN A 543 -11.50 -18.69 -31.71
N ARG A 544 -10.40 -18.41 -30.99
CA ARG A 544 -9.07 -18.22 -31.59
C ARG A 544 -8.51 -19.51 -32.21
N SER A 545 -8.98 -20.66 -31.75
CA SER A 545 -8.67 -21.98 -32.32
C SER A 545 -9.59 -22.34 -33.49
N GLY A 546 -10.36 -21.36 -33.97
CA GLY A 546 -11.30 -21.51 -35.07
C GLY A 546 -12.58 -22.24 -34.68
N VAL A 547 -12.98 -22.24 -33.40
CA VAL A 547 -14.24 -22.87 -32.93
C VAL A 547 -15.15 -21.83 -32.29
N VAL A 548 -16.28 -21.55 -32.94
CA VAL A 548 -17.30 -20.64 -32.42
C VAL A 548 -18.27 -21.41 -31.52
N VAL A 549 -18.48 -20.90 -30.31
CA VAL A 549 -19.42 -21.47 -29.32
C VAL A 549 -20.63 -20.53 -29.19
N LEU A 550 -21.79 -20.95 -29.66
CA LEU A 550 -23.04 -20.19 -29.56
C LEU A 550 -23.99 -20.81 -28.53
N PHE A 551 -24.62 -19.96 -27.72
CA PHE A 551 -25.63 -20.37 -26.75
C PHE A 551 -26.99 -19.81 -27.16
N ASN A 552 -27.83 -20.67 -27.73
CA ASN A 552 -29.13 -20.29 -28.27
C ASN A 552 -30.28 -20.88 -27.44
N ARG A 553 -31.48 -20.31 -27.61
CA ARG A 553 -32.73 -20.92 -27.13
C ARG A 553 -33.57 -21.31 -28.32
N GLU A 554 -34.03 -22.55 -28.33
CA GLU A 554 -34.89 -23.06 -29.39
C GLU A 554 -36.26 -22.36 -29.35
N ALA A 555 -36.72 -21.88 -30.51
CA ALA A 555 -38.02 -21.22 -30.63
C ALA A 555 -39.15 -22.23 -30.37
N GLY A 556 -40.07 -21.89 -29.46
CA GLY A 556 -41.24 -22.72 -29.10
C GLY A 556 -41.05 -23.63 -27.88
N SER A 557 -39.87 -24.23 -27.68
CA SER A 557 -39.61 -25.14 -26.54
C SER A 557 -38.89 -24.48 -25.36
N GLY A 558 -38.17 -23.37 -25.60
CA GLY A 558 -37.35 -22.69 -24.60
C GLY A 558 -36.09 -23.46 -24.16
N ARG A 559 -35.79 -24.60 -24.82
CA ARG A 559 -34.61 -25.43 -24.52
C ARG A 559 -33.33 -24.67 -24.87
N ARG A 560 -32.33 -24.76 -23.98
CA ARG A 560 -31.01 -24.16 -24.16
C ARG A 560 -30.16 -25.09 -25.02
N ILE A 561 -29.75 -24.61 -26.19
CA ILE A 561 -28.93 -25.33 -27.15
C ILE A 561 -27.55 -24.68 -27.19
N ILE A 562 -26.52 -25.51 -27.27
CA ILE A 562 -25.15 -25.14 -27.53
C ILE A 562 -24.88 -25.52 -29.00
N GLN A 563 -24.26 -24.62 -29.75
CA GLN A 563 -23.78 -24.88 -31.11
C GLN A 563 -22.27 -24.65 -31.15
N LEU A 564 -21.57 -25.58 -31.79
CA LEU A 564 -20.12 -25.56 -31.98
C LEU A 564 -19.85 -25.67 -33.48
N GLU A 565 -19.11 -24.71 -34.03
CA GLU A 565 -18.81 -24.64 -35.46
C GLU A 565 -17.34 -24.26 -35.68
N ARG A 566 -16.67 -24.92 -36.63
CA ARG A 566 -15.32 -24.50 -37.06
C ARG A 566 -15.40 -23.34 -38.06
N GLU A 567 -14.77 -22.20 -37.75
CA GLU A 567 -14.63 -21.07 -38.68
C GLU A 567 -13.70 -21.45 -39.83
N GLY A 568 -14.28 -21.83 -40.99
CA GLY A 568 -13.47 -22.23 -42.14
C GLY A 568 -14.14 -22.96 -43.30
N LYS A 569 -15.47 -22.91 -43.45
CA LYS A 569 -16.21 -23.21 -44.71
C LYS A 569 -17.67 -22.77 -44.54
N PRO A 570 -18.29 -22.06 -45.50
CA PRO A 570 -19.69 -21.67 -45.36
C PRO A 570 -20.56 -22.93 -45.49
N ALA A 571 -21.23 -23.32 -44.40
CA ALA A 571 -22.37 -24.22 -44.50
C ALA A 571 -23.49 -23.48 -45.25
N SER A 572 -23.84 -24.05 -46.40
CA SER A 572 -24.88 -23.64 -47.33
C SER A 572 -26.21 -23.30 -46.66
N GLN A 573 -26.80 -22.20 -47.16
CA GLN A 573 -28.19 -21.75 -47.03
C GLN A 573 -29.20 -22.81 -46.56
N LEU A 574 -29.93 -22.48 -45.49
CA LEU A 574 -31.28 -23.02 -45.26
C LEU A 574 -32.30 -21.86 -45.17
N SER A 575 -32.89 -21.62 -46.35
CA SER A 575 -34.32 -21.41 -46.59
C SER A 575 -34.99 -20.12 -46.10
N GLN A 576 -34.95 -19.12 -46.97
CA GLN A 576 -36.06 -18.18 -47.15
C GLN A 576 -37.28 -18.95 -47.68
N SER A 577 -38.41 -18.90 -46.96
CA SER A 577 -39.71 -19.27 -47.52
C SER A 577 -40.37 -18.04 -48.15
N SER A 578 -40.39 -18.01 -49.47
CA SER A 578 -41.07 -17.04 -50.32
C SER A 578 -42.61 -17.20 -50.31
N HIS A 579 -43.29 -16.06 -50.43
CA HIS A 579 -44.73 -15.80 -50.55
C HIS A 579 -45.50 -16.59 -51.65
N PRO A 580 -46.83 -16.44 -51.69
CA PRO A 580 -47.45 -15.61 -52.75
C PRO A 580 -48.52 -14.65 -52.18
N GLY A 581 -48.57 -13.35 -52.51
CA GLY A 581 -48.98 -12.77 -53.80
C GLY A 581 -50.44 -12.27 -53.73
N GLY A 582 -50.70 -11.01 -53.32
CA GLY A 582 -51.27 -9.92 -54.16
C GLY A 582 -52.79 -10.03 -54.44
N LYS A 583 -53.65 -9.07 -54.07
CA LYS A 583 -53.88 -7.78 -54.79
C LYS A 583 -55.00 -6.90 -54.11
N PRO A 584 -55.25 -5.65 -54.56
CA PRO A 584 -55.48 -4.45 -53.74
C PRO A 584 -56.90 -3.83 -53.81
N HIS A 585 -57.20 -2.83 -52.96
CA HIS A 585 -58.08 -1.63 -53.13
C HIS A 585 -58.19 -0.90 -51.77
N ALA A 586 -57.83 0.38 -51.59
CA ALA A 586 -58.45 1.66 -51.98
C ALA A 586 -59.43 2.25 -50.92
N ASP A 587 -59.04 3.44 -50.42
CA ASP A 587 -59.83 4.65 -50.05
C ASP A 587 -60.55 4.86 -48.70
N ALA A 588 -60.56 6.15 -48.33
CA ALA A 588 -61.30 6.94 -47.32
C ALA A 588 -60.70 7.01 -45.89
N GLU A 589 -60.06 8.12 -45.49
CA GLU A 589 -60.58 9.45 -45.08
C GLU A 589 -61.30 9.49 -43.71
N THR A 590 -61.19 10.66 -43.05
CA THR A 590 -61.65 11.11 -41.71
C THR A 590 -60.72 10.73 -40.56
N GLY A 591 -60.22 11.61 -39.69
CA GLY A 591 -60.49 13.03 -39.42
C GLY A 591 -60.69 13.23 -37.90
N CYS A 592 -60.11 14.31 -37.36
CA CYS A 592 -60.40 15.02 -36.08
C CYS A 592 -60.25 14.23 -34.75
N ASP A 593 -60.00 14.79 -33.57
CA ASP A 593 -59.46 16.05 -33.03
C ASP A 593 -59.28 15.82 -31.50
N ALA A 594 -58.56 16.73 -30.82
CA ALA A 594 -58.67 17.16 -29.40
C ALA A 594 -59.39 16.24 -28.37
N GLY A 595 -58.83 15.92 -27.20
CA GLY A 595 -58.22 16.80 -26.20
C GLY A 595 -58.90 16.58 -24.84
N CYS A 596 -58.16 16.86 -23.74
CA CYS A 596 -58.61 17.02 -22.33
C CYS A 596 -59.42 15.86 -21.69
N ASP A 597 -59.37 15.53 -20.41
CA ASP A 597 -59.08 16.31 -19.21
C ASP A 597 -58.88 15.34 -18.02
N ALA A 598 -58.44 15.91 -16.90
CA ALA A 598 -58.28 15.36 -15.55
C ALA A 598 -59.51 14.56 -15.02
N GLY A 599 -59.46 13.74 -13.97
CA GLY A 599 -58.52 13.56 -12.87
C GLY A 599 -59.15 12.70 -11.76
N ASP A 600 -58.47 12.70 -10.61
CA ASP A 600 -58.91 12.32 -9.25
C ASP A 600 -59.12 10.83 -8.92
N ALA A 601 -58.29 10.23 -8.05
CA ALA A 601 -58.29 10.28 -6.58
C ALA A 601 -59.35 9.33 -5.99
N ALA A 602 -59.19 8.58 -4.89
CA ALA A 602 -58.23 8.54 -3.80
C ALA A 602 -58.37 7.19 -3.03
N THR A 603 -57.34 6.86 -2.23
CA THR A 603 -57.38 6.23 -0.88
C THR A 603 -58.23 4.99 -0.58
N ASN A 604 -57.61 3.98 0.05
CA ASN A 604 -57.93 3.66 1.45
C ASN A 604 -56.86 2.85 2.20
N GLN A 605 -56.81 3.06 3.52
CA GLN A 605 -55.89 2.51 4.52
C GLN A 605 -56.44 1.27 5.25
N ARG A 606 -55.50 0.44 5.74
CA ARG A 606 -55.40 -0.28 7.05
C ARG A 606 -56.50 -1.23 7.57
N HIS A 607 -56.05 -2.43 7.94
CA HIS A 607 -56.16 -3.13 9.25
C HIS A 607 -55.61 -4.57 9.06
N SER A 608 -55.12 -5.40 9.98
CA SER A 608 -54.40 -5.33 11.27
C SER A 608 -54.39 -6.76 11.87
N GLY A 609 -53.29 -7.21 12.50
CA GLY A 609 -53.30 -8.25 13.56
C GLY A 609 -52.73 -9.62 13.18
N ARG A 610 -52.13 -10.43 14.08
CA ARG A 610 -51.56 -10.26 15.44
C ARG A 610 -50.96 -11.63 15.85
N HIS A 611 -49.90 -11.62 16.67
CA HIS A 611 -49.40 -12.70 17.56
C HIS A 611 -48.79 -13.98 16.92
N THR A 612 -47.77 -14.66 17.47
CA THR A 612 -47.37 -14.96 18.87
C THR A 612 -45.84 -15.16 19.03
N GLN A 613 -45.38 -15.13 20.29
CA GLN A 613 -44.01 -15.19 20.81
C GLN A 613 -43.54 -16.63 21.16
N LYS A 614 -42.22 -16.92 20.97
CA LYS A 614 -41.23 -17.65 21.84
C LYS A 614 -41.57 -19.09 22.38
N PRO A 615 -40.68 -19.84 23.11
CA PRO A 615 -39.21 -19.78 23.38
C PRO A 615 -38.48 -21.18 23.39
N HIS A 616 -37.20 -21.19 23.85
CA HIS A 616 -36.40 -22.29 24.47
C HIS A 616 -35.70 -23.32 23.55
N ALA A 617 -34.63 -24.02 23.94
CA ALA A 617 -33.49 -23.93 24.87
C ALA A 617 -32.82 -25.33 24.82
N ASP A 618 -31.49 -25.38 24.97
CA ASP A 618 -30.62 -26.47 25.47
C ASP A 618 -30.95 -27.95 25.22
N ALA A 619 -29.97 -28.69 24.67
CA ALA A 619 -29.69 -30.07 25.08
C ALA A 619 -28.24 -30.47 24.77
N GLU A 620 -27.59 -30.94 25.82
CA GLU A 620 -26.29 -31.59 25.92
C GLU A 620 -26.25 -32.92 25.15
N ASN A 621 -25.07 -33.36 24.68
CA ASN A 621 -24.54 -34.65 25.12
C ASN A 621 -23.04 -34.83 24.80
N GLU A 622 -22.30 -35.15 25.85
CA GLU A 622 -21.00 -35.81 25.81
C GLU A 622 -21.14 -37.24 25.26
N SER A 623 -20.11 -37.75 24.58
CA SER A 623 -19.68 -39.15 24.71
C SER A 623 -18.34 -39.39 24.02
N GLY A 624 -17.48 -40.15 24.68
CA GLY A 624 -16.62 -41.10 23.97
C GLY A 624 -15.13 -40.85 24.02
N CYS A 625 -14.55 -41.07 25.19
CA CYS A 625 -13.15 -41.42 25.39
C CYS A 625 -12.76 -42.63 24.52
N ASP A 626 -11.55 -42.63 23.98
CA ASP A 626 -10.71 -43.83 24.00
C ASP A 626 -9.23 -43.41 24.04
N ASP A 627 -8.64 -43.65 25.21
CA ASP A 627 -7.21 -43.77 25.43
C ASP A 627 -6.66 -44.94 24.59
N ARG A 628 -5.44 -44.79 24.05
CA ARG A 628 -4.32 -45.69 24.35
C ARG A 628 -3.01 -45.35 23.61
N ASP A 629 -1.95 -45.47 24.41
CA ASP A 629 -0.59 -45.90 24.09
C ASP A 629 0.46 -44.86 23.67
N ASP A 630 1.02 -44.24 24.71
CA ASP A 630 2.43 -44.37 25.12
C ASP A 630 3.39 -45.05 24.12
N CYS A 631 4.45 -44.32 23.74
CA CYS A 631 5.80 -44.86 23.54
C CYS A 631 6.83 -43.74 23.72
N ASP A 632 7.50 -43.82 24.85
CA ASP A 632 8.62 -43.00 25.30
C ASP A 632 9.95 -43.37 24.61
N ALA A 633 10.94 -42.49 24.79
CA ALA A 633 12.39 -42.68 24.64
C ALA A 633 13.07 -42.53 23.25
N GLY A 634 14.14 -41.71 23.22
CA GLY A 634 15.32 -42.09 22.42
C GLY A 634 16.26 -41.05 21.77
N ILE A 635 16.64 -39.96 22.45
CA ILE A 635 18.06 -39.50 22.56
C ILE A 635 18.86 -39.04 21.29
N ARG A 636 19.12 -37.70 21.31
CA ARG A 636 20.37 -36.93 21.04
C ARG A 636 20.92 -36.74 19.61
N SER A 637 21.11 -35.45 19.28
CA SER A 637 22.47 -34.88 19.15
C SER A 637 22.53 -33.41 19.61
N HIS A 638 23.66 -33.03 20.21
CA HIS A 638 23.86 -31.91 21.14
C HIS A 638 24.13 -30.54 20.49
N SER A 639 23.58 -29.47 21.08
CA SER A 639 24.19 -28.13 21.10
C SER A 639 24.56 -27.75 22.55
N LYS A 640 25.80 -27.30 22.76
CA LYS A 640 26.32 -26.81 24.03
C LYS A 640 25.53 -25.58 24.48
N ARG A 641 24.73 -25.68 25.55
CA ARG A 641 24.18 -24.52 26.27
C ARG A 641 24.73 -24.48 27.68
N GLY A 642 25.42 -23.38 28.00
CA GLY A 642 25.92 -23.10 29.35
C GLY A 642 24.78 -22.96 30.35
N THR A 643 25.07 -23.28 31.61
CA THR A 643 24.12 -23.19 32.73
C THR A 643 23.59 -21.75 32.89
N PRO A 644 22.26 -21.54 32.99
CA PRO A 644 21.68 -20.20 33.07
C PRO A 644 22.06 -19.47 34.37
N ARG A 645 22.35 -18.18 34.25
CA ARG A 645 22.68 -17.27 35.37
C ARG A 645 21.62 -16.20 35.55
N CYS A 646 21.30 -15.88 36.81
CA CYS A 646 20.42 -14.77 37.15
C CYS A 646 21.03 -13.41 36.75
N ARG A 647 20.28 -12.55 36.06
CA ARG A 647 20.72 -11.18 35.71
C ARG A 647 20.93 -10.28 36.92
N GLY A 648 20.16 -10.47 37.99
CA GLY A 648 20.25 -9.63 39.20
C GLY A 648 21.43 -9.98 40.11
N CYS A 649 21.75 -11.26 40.30
CA CYS A 649 22.77 -11.70 41.26
C CYS A 649 23.91 -12.54 40.66
N GLY A 650 23.88 -12.83 39.36
CA GLY A 650 24.94 -13.57 38.65
C GLY A 650 25.08 -15.05 39.02
N ARG A 651 24.29 -15.57 39.97
CA ARG A 651 24.33 -16.96 40.42
C ARG A 651 23.82 -17.92 39.34
N VAL A 652 24.51 -19.05 39.21
CA VAL A 652 24.07 -20.19 38.40
C VAL A 652 22.89 -20.85 39.10
N ILE A 653 21.79 -21.02 38.40
CA ILE A 653 20.56 -21.62 38.93
C ILE A 653 19.98 -22.59 37.92
N SER A 654 19.24 -23.59 38.38
CA SER A 654 18.62 -24.60 37.51
C SER A 654 17.48 -24.04 36.65
N ALA A 655 16.84 -22.94 37.08
CA ALA A 655 15.77 -22.27 36.34
C ALA A 655 15.74 -20.75 36.60
N ILE A 656 15.67 -19.96 35.53
CA ILE A 656 15.38 -18.51 35.53
C ILE A 656 13.95 -18.29 35.01
N ASN A 657 13.29 -17.23 35.43
CA ASN A 657 12.03 -16.83 34.81
C ASN A 657 12.26 -16.27 33.38
N ARG A 658 11.17 -15.97 32.65
CA ARG A 658 11.25 -15.41 31.28
C ARG A 658 12.06 -14.12 31.17
N THR A 659 12.19 -13.34 32.25
CA THR A 659 12.95 -12.08 32.27
C THR A 659 14.41 -12.25 32.72
N GLY A 660 14.83 -13.47 33.08
CA GLY A 660 16.22 -13.81 33.41
C GLY A 660 16.62 -13.62 34.88
N PHE A 661 15.68 -13.55 35.81
CA PHE A 661 15.93 -13.38 37.25
C PHE A 661 15.61 -14.66 38.05
N CYS A 662 16.30 -14.85 39.18
CA CYS A 662 15.97 -15.90 40.16
C CYS A 662 14.82 -15.46 41.06
N GLY A 663 14.12 -16.42 41.67
CA GLY A 663 13.00 -16.14 42.59
C GLY A 663 13.36 -15.17 43.72
N THR A 664 14.60 -15.23 44.23
CA THR A 664 15.07 -14.33 45.29
C THR A 664 15.23 -12.87 44.81
N CYS A 665 15.67 -12.65 43.57
CA CYS A 665 15.78 -11.32 42.97
C CYS A 665 14.43 -10.78 42.51
N LEU A 666 13.44 -11.64 42.26
CA LEU A 666 12.09 -11.20 41.93
C LEU A 666 11.36 -10.63 43.15
N VAL A 667 11.54 -11.27 44.31
CA VAL A 667 10.87 -10.88 45.56
C VAL A 667 11.51 -9.63 46.17
N ARG A 668 12.80 -9.39 45.92
CA ARG A 668 13.48 -8.14 46.26
C ARG A 668 13.40 -7.21 45.06
N GLY A 669 12.29 -6.50 44.90
CA GLY A 669 12.03 -5.59 43.78
C GLY A 669 13.29 -4.83 43.33
N ASN A 670 13.63 -4.97 42.04
CA ASN A 670 14.84 -4.46 41.42
C ASN A 670 15.13 -3.00 41.79
N ALA A 671 16.20 -2.79 42.55
CA ALA A 671 16.97 -1.55 42.58
C ALA A 671 18.35 -1.85 41.96
N ALA A 672 18.50 -1.48 40.69
CA ALA A 672 19.72 -1.03 40.03
C ALA A 672 19.33 -0.55 38.63
#